data_AF-A0A935AIT6-F1
#
_entry.id   AF-A0A935AIT6-F1
#
_cell.length_a   1.000
_cell.length_b   1.000
_cell.length_c   1.000
_cell.angle_alpha   90.00
_cell.angle_beta   90.00
_cell.angle_gamma   90.00
#
_symmetry.space_group_name_H-M   'P 1'
#
loop_
_entity.id
_entity.type
_entity.pdbx_description
1 polymer ?
#
loop_
_entity_poly.entity_id
_entity_poly.type
_entity_poly.pdbx_seq_one_letter_code
_entity_poly.pdbx_strand_id
1 'polypeptide(L)'
;MSHPTLEPAIPAAVEPWHQNLRGEHDALLHGPRPAWWWTGLPPADSPGRQPDGRLTALPQPRLDTCSRESVLAVFDNGWTLTELLFAGLQGEAAFYRPPYHHLRHPMLFYYCHPAALYVNKLRVAGLIDNPINPYFERIFETGVDEMRWDDMSKNEMLWPSFAEAHRYRQQVYTTVRQLIETHPDLAAGHAPITMDHPLWALFLGFEHERIHLETSSVLIRELPIDCVQRPPEWPALHPSAGTPSPFPPTADKDYPQPRFIDLPAAQAKIGKPRDWPSFGWDNEYGERTVAVQAFRVDSQLVSNGAFLEFIQSGGYLDSQWWSEAGWEWRGFRNSKWPCFWVPDGPAGLHQYRLRTLFETIPMPWSWPAEVNAHEAAAFCAWRSARDGIPCRLPTEAEHHALREASWAGTDPAAHHDGIRLGQTLGWNSQLAHGSPWPVDAGQPAASGARDVFGNVWQWHGDDFNPLPGSKVHPYYDDFSTPCYDGQHQMILGGSWISCGDEASVWARFHFRPHFFQHAGFRVVQAAHDGGIIKLAMADSGRQVYEDARMVDDYMLLHHGEPQTQMPWPGGPQRATAFPQRCADWLIDGARQYASGTARALDIGCAVGGASFELARGFNEVLGMDLSRAFIDAANALKKDGSRPWFRRDEGDLGQTLTARIDPAIDRSRVSFRQADACSLPAELVDMDAVLLANLLCRLPSPKSLLGRLGGHRGLVKVGGLVALFSPYSWLEQFTPREAWLGGYEQDGQPVKSADALKAYLREEGFVLRREEEVPLVIREHARKYQFIVTHGMLWQRER
;
A
#
# COMPACT_ATOMS: atom_id res chain seq x y z
N MET A 1 -47.88 -22.74 24.56
CA MET A 1 -46.69 -23.16 23.79
C MET A 1 -45.54 -22.33 24.31
N SER A 2 -44.56 -23.00 24.92
CA SER A 2 -43.42 -22.45 25.63
C SER A 2 -42.44 -21.75 24.67
N HIS A 3 -41.97 -20.57 25.08
CA HIS A 3 -40.85 -19.87 24.46
C HIS A 3 -39.62 -20.79 24.37
N PRO A 4 -38.91 -20.83 23.24
CA PRO A 4 -37.61 -21.48 23.18
C PRO A 4 -36.62 -20.62 23.98
N THR A 5 -36.12 -21.20 25.07
CA THR A 5 -35.01 -20.71 25.86
C THR A 5 -33.80 -20.49 24.96
N LEU A 6 -33.33 -19.23 24.92
CA LEU A 6 -32.02 -18.84 24.41
C LEU A 6 -30.95 -19.72 25.08
N GLU A 7 -30.17 -20.44 24.28
CA GLU A 7 -28.93 -21.02 24.73
C GLU A 7 -28.03 -19.92 25.33
N PRO A 8 -27.34 -20.18 26.45
CA PRO A 8 -26.41 -19.22 27.01
C PRO A 8 -25.29 -18.95 26.00
N ALA A 9 -25.11 -17.68 25.65
CA ALA A 9 -24.04 -17.22 24.80
C ALA A 9 -22.69 -17.78 25.30
N ILE A 10 -21.96 -18.42 24.38
CA ILE A 10 -20.55 -18.74 24.55
C ILE A 10 -19.85 -17.44 25.02
N PRO A 11 -19.08 -17.43 26.12
CA PRO A 11 -18.35 -16.23 26.53
C PRO A 11 -17.55 -15.74 25.33
N ALA A 12 -17.75 -14.47 24.92
CA ALA A 12 -17.00 -13.88 23.83
C ALA A 12 -15.51 -14.13 24.10
N ALA A 13 -14.84 -14.82 23.18
CA ALA A 13 -13.39 -14.97 23.26
C ALA A 13 -12.81 -13.57 23.41
N VAL A 14 -12.02 -13.34 24.47
CA VAL A 14 -11.37 -12.05 24.70
C VAL A 14 -10.54 -11.75 23.45
N GLU A 15 -10.92 -10.72 22.68
CA GLU A 15 -10.24 -10.41 21.43
C GLU A 15 -8.78 -10.05 21.75
N PRO A 16 -7.77 -10.56 21.01
CA PRO A 16 -6.36 -10.44 21.38
C PRO A 16 -5.89 -9.01 21.67
N TRP A 17 -6.47 -8.00 21.02
CA TRP A 17 -6.10 -6.60 21.18
C TRP A 17 -6.45 -6.01 22.56
N HIS A 18 -7.36 -6.63 23.34
CA HIS A 18 -7.73 -6.16 24.68
C HIS A 18 -6.53 -6.11 25.65
N GLN A 19 -5.47 -6.87 25.39
CA GLN A 19 -4.22 -6.81 26.16
C GLN A 19 -3.56 -5.41 26.14
N ASN A 20 -3.93 -4.55 25.17
CA ASN A 20 -3.43 -3.19 25.06
C ASN A 20 -4.21 -2.18 25.92
N LEU A 21 -5.37 -2.55 26.48
CA LEU A 21 -6.15 -1.69 27.36
C LEU A 21 -5.54 -1.67 28.75
N ARG A 22 -5.09 -0.48 29.20
CA ARG A 22 -4.44 -0.29 30.50
C ARG A 22 -5.35 0.41 31.51
N GLY A 23 -6.40 1.09 31.03
CA GLY A 23 -7.34 1.87 31.84
C GLY A 23 -6.75 3.18 32.37
N GLU A 24 -5.49 3.51 32.05
CA GLU A 24 -4.77 4.64 32.64
C GLU A 24 -5.34 6.01 32.22
N HIS A 25 -5.82 6.11 30.97
CA HIS A 25 -6.32 7.36 30.37
C HIS A 25 -7.77 7.27 29.91
N ASP A 26 -8.45 6.14 30.11
CA ASP A 26 -9.77 5.88 29.53
C ASP A 26 -10.78 6.99 29.85
N ALA A 27 -10.91 7.35 31.14
CA ALA A 27 -11.79 8.44 31.58
C ALA A 27 -11.40 9.83 31.02
N LEU A 28 -10.12 10.07 30.75
CA LEU A 28 -9.61 11.33 30.18
C LEU A 28 -9.80 11.39 28.65
N LEU A 29 -10.03 10.24 28.01
CA LEU A 29 -10.29 10.09 26.59
C LEU A 29 -11.78 10.12 26.26
N HIS A 30 -12.65 10.47 27.20
CA HIS A 30 -14.07 10.71 26.97
C HIS A 30 -14.42 12.20 26.96
N GLY A 31 -15.28 12.59 26.03
CA GLY A 31 -15.76 13.97 25.87
C GLY A 31 -14.75 14.94 25.26
N PRO A 32 -15.00 16.25 25.38
CA PRO A 32 -14.13 17.30 24.86
C PRO A 32 -12.71 17.22 25.43
N ARG A 33 -11.71 17.46 24.58
CA ARG A 33 -10.30 17.31 24.96
C ARG A 33 -9.79 18.48 25.81
N PRO A 34 -9.17 18.20 26.98
CA PRO A 34 -8.54 19.22 27.81
C PRO A 34 -7.20 19.69 27.21
N ALA A 35 -6.63 20.74 27.79
CA ALA A 35 -5.40 21.38 27.28
C ALA A 35 -4.21 20.43 27.11
N TRP A 36 -4.06 19.39 27.96
CA TRP A 36 -2.94 18.45 27.86
C TRP A 36 -2.96 17.58 26.59
N TRP A 37 -4.12 17.42 25.95
CA TRP A 37 -4.28 16.58 24.75
C TRP A 37 -3.49 17.12 23.56
N TRP A 38 -3.42 18.43 23.41
CA TRP A 38 -2.78 19.07 22.27
C TRP A 38 -1.25 19.01 22.45
N THR A 39 -0.59 18.23 21.59
CA THR A 39 0.88 18.16 21.59
C THR A 39 1.51 19.32 20.83
N GLY A 40 0.74 19.93 19.91
CA GLY A 40 1.06 21.17 19.21
C GLY A 40 0.20 22.36 19.68
N LEU A 41 -0.20 23.23 18.75
CA LEU A 41 -1.14 24.31 19.06
C LEU A 41 -2.55 23.75 19.29
N PRO A 42 -3.32 24.27 20.27
CA PRO A 42 -4.74 23.92 20.38
C PRO A 42 -5.55 24.56 19.23
N PRO A 43 -6.73 24.05 18.88
CA PRO A 43 -7.59 24.60 17.82
C PRO A 43 -7.90 26.08 17.95
N ALA A 44 -7.95 26.62 19.17
CA ALA A 44 -8.20 28.04 19.41
C ALA A 44 -7.08 28.96 18.88
N ASP A 45 -5.83 28.46 18.86
CA ASP A 45 -4.63 29.20 18.48
C ASP A 45 -4.07 28.74 17.12
N SER A 46 -4.62 27.68 16.54
CA SER A 46 -4.16 27.13 15.27
C SER A 46 -4.44 28.07 14.08
N PRO A 47 -3.49 28.22 13.16
CA PRO A 47 -3.75 28.75 11.83
C PRO A 47 -4.87 27.94 11.13
N GLY A 48 -5.61 28.60 10.24
CA GLY A 48 -6.78 27.99 9.56
C GLY A 48 -8.09 28.04 10.36
N ARG A 49 -8.08 28.61 11.58
CA ARG A 49 -9.29 28.84 12.36
C ARG A 49 -10.21 29.88 11.72
N GLN A 50 -11.45 29.48 11.49
CA GLN A 50 -12.50 30.31 10.94
C GLN A 50 -13.20 31.16 12.02
N PRO A 51 -13.90 32.24 11.64
CA PRO A 51 -14.63 33.09 12.60
C PRO A 51 -15.67 32.34 13.45
N ASP A 52 -16.24 31.25 12.94
CA ASP A 52 -17.20 30.40 13.65
C ASP A 52 -16.53 29.39 14.60
N GLY A 53 -15.19 29.40 14.68
CA GLY A 53 -14.39 28.57 15.56
C GLY A 53 -13.97 27.22 14.99
N ARG A 54 -14.39 26.88 13.76
CA ARG A 54 -13.99 25.63 13.10
C ARG A 54 -12.62 25.76 12.45
N LEU A 55 -11.93 24.64 12.27
CA LEU A 55 -10.67 24.59 11.53
C LEU A 55 -10.88 24.12 10.09
N THR A 56 -10.23 24.79 9.15
CA THR A 56 -10.05 24.32 7.77
C THR A 56 -8.56 24.15 7.47
N ALA A 57 -8.23 23.42 6.40
CA ALA A 57 -6.85 23.26 6.00
C ALA A 57 -6.31 24.48 5.24
N LEU A 58 -5.06 24.81 5.53
CA LEU A 58 -4.29 25.79 4.77
C LEU A 58 -3.75 25.17 3.47
N PRO A 59 -3.62 25.95 2.39
CA PRO A 59 -3.04 25.48 1.13
C PRO A 59 -1.55 25.09 1.30
N GLN A 60 -1.00 24.38 0.32
CA GLN A 60 0.43 24.07 0.29
C GLN A 60 1.30 25.34 0.31
N PRO A 61 2.47 25.30 0.96
CA PRO A 61 3.44 26.38 0.86
C PRO A 61 4.02 26.45 -0.55
N ARG A 62 4.17 27.67 -1.07
CA ARG A 62 4.89 27.93 -2.32
C ARG A 62 6.40 27.83 -2.09
N LEU A 63 7.03 26.77 -2.55
CA LEU A 63 8.42 26.43 -2.18
C LEU A 63 9.50 27.34 -2.79
N ASP A 64 9.11 28.22 -3.71
CA ASP A 64 9.96 29.26 -4.31
C ASP A 64 9.97 30.56 -3.48
N THR A 65 8.98 30.76 -2.62
CA THR A 65 8.67 32.06 -2.00
C THR A 65 8.19 31.97 -0.56
N CYS A 66 8.05 30.77 0.00
CA CYS A 66 7.55 30.55 1.36
C CYS A 66 8.41 31.27 2.40
N SER A 67 7.78 31.85 3.40
CA SER A 67 8.48 32.33 4.59
C SER A 67 8.48 31.25 5.67
N ARG A 68 9.45 31.30 6.59
CA ARG A 68 9.41 30.51 7.82
C ARG A 68 8.05 30.55 8.54
N GLU A 69 7.42 31.72 8.61
CA GLU A 69 6.09 31.90 9.20
C GLU A 69 5.01 31.12 8.45
N SER A 70 5.02 31.16 7.11
CA SER A 70 4.08 30.38 6.30
C SER A 70 4.28 28.87 6.43
N VAL A 71 5.54 28.41 6.54
CA VAL A 71 5.86 26.99 6.74
C VAL A 71 5.43 26.52 8.13
N LEU A 72 5.69 27.32 9.18
CA LEU A 72 5.17 27.06 10.52
C LEU A 72 3.64 27.01 10.54
N ALA A 73 2.98 27.95 9.85
CA ALA A 73 1.54 28.00 9.84
C ALA A 73 0.91 26.74 9.23
N VAL A 74 1.47 26.24 8.13
CA VAL A 74 1.02 25.00 7.48
C VAL A 74 1.30 23.78 8.36
N PHE A 75 2.49 23.69 8.98
CA PHE A 75 2.84 22.60 9.89
C PHE A 75 1.89 22.55 11.10
N ASP A 76 1.71 23.69 11.78
CA ASP A 76 0.85 23.79 12.96
C ASP A 76 -0.61 23.47 12.62
N ASN A 77 -1.10 23.93 11.47
CA ASN A 77 -2.44 23.63 10.98
C ASN A 77 -2.62 22.12 10.70
N GLY A 78 -1.70 21.50 9.95
CA GLY A 78 -1.75 20.07 9.64
C GLY A 78 -1.72 19.21 10.91
N TRP A 79 -0.79 19.51 11.81
CA TRP A 79 -0.67 18.81 13.09
C TRP A 79 -1.94 18.92 13.94
N THR A 80 -2.50 20.13 14.05
CA THR A 80 -3.72 20.38 14.82
C THR A 80 -4.94 19.70 14.19
N LEU A 81 -5.05 19.66 12.86
CA LEU A 81 -6.14 18.96 12.17
C LEU A 81 -6.11 17.45 12.46
N THR A 82 -4.92 16.83 12.44
CA THR A 82 -4.75 15.44 12.85
C THR A 82 -5.18 15.25 14.31
N GLU A 83 -4.69 16.07 15.24
CA GLU A 83 -5.07 15.95 16.65
C GLU A 83 -6.57 16.20 16.89
N LEU A 84 -7.20 17.06 16.08
CA LEU A 84 -8.62 17.33 16.14
C LEU A 84 -9.44 16.14 15.65
N LEU A 85 -9.04 15.48 14.56
CA LEU A 85 -9.68 14.24 14.11
C LEU A 85 -9.66 13.17 15.20
N PHE A 86 -8.48 12.96 15.82
CA PHE A 86 -8.29 11.97 16.89
C PHE A 86 -8.93 12.39 18.24
N ALA A 87 -9.16 13.68 18.46
CA ALA A 87 -9.94 14.18 19.59
C ALA A 87 -11.38 13.64 19.59
N GLY A 88 -11.88 13.22 18.42
CA GLY A 88 -13.20 12.62 18.29
C GLY A 88 -13.31 11.19 18.84
N LEU A 89 -12.20 10.47 19.01
CA LEU A 89 -12.23 9.10 19.55
C LEU A 89 -12.64 9.07 21.03
N GLN A 90 -13.47 8.10 21.43
CA GLN A 90 -14.02 8.00 22.79
C GLN A 90 -13.49 6.77 23.52
N GLY A 91 -12.77 7.02 24.62
CA GLY A 91 -12.18 5.99 25.46
C GLY A 91 -10.92 5.36 24.86
N GLU A 92 -10.25 4.54 25.67
CA GLU A 92 -8.99 3.90 25.27
C GLU A 92 -9.22 2.85 24.17
N ALA A 93 -10.37 2.15 24.21
CA ALA A 93 -10.72 1.13 23.23
C ALA A 93 -10.75 1.63 21.78
N ALA A 94 -11.14 2.88 21.55
CA ALA A 94 -11.16 3.48 20.22
C ALA A 94 -9.76 3.59 19.59
N PHE A 95 -8.70 3.62 20.40
CA PHE A 95 -7.31 3.68 19.93
C PHE A 95 -6.73 2.31 19.58
N TYR A 96 -7.12 1.24 20.27
CA TYR A 96 -6.48 -0.08 20.13
C TYR A 96 -7.32 -1.13 19.41
N ARG A 97 -8.62 -0.86 19.21
CA ARG A 97 -9.49 -1.74 18.42
C ARG A 97 -9.04 -1.68 16.95
N PRO A 98 -8.67 -2.82 16.34
CA PRO A 98 -8.43 -2.87 14.91
C PRO A 98 -9.76 -2.78 14.14
N PRO A 99 -9.76 -2.28 12.89
CA PRO A 99 -10.93 -2.34 12.03
C PRO A 99 -11.45 -3.78 11.86
N TYR A 100 -12.77 -3.94 11.75
CA TYR A 100 -13.44 -5.25 11.74
C TYR A 100 -13.00 -6.17 10.60
N HIS A 101 -12.48 -5.59 9.53
CA HIS A 101 -11.99 -6.32 8.37
C HIS A 101 -10.55 -6.82 8.54
N HIS A 102 -9.85 -6.38 9.60
CA HIS A 102 -8.47 -6.72 9.97
C HIS A 102 -7.42 -6.49 8.88
N LEU A 103 -7.67 -5.57 7.94
CA LEU A 103 -6.73 -5.23 6.86
C LEU A 103 -5.84 -3.99 7.15
N ARG A 104 -5.98 -3.49 8.39
CA ARG A 104 -5.46 -2.20 8.82
C ARG A 104 -5.14 -2.28 10.31
N HIS A 105 -4.17 -1.47 10.73
CA HIS A 105 -3.76 -1.37 12.12
C HIS A 105 -4.80 -0.59 12.97
N PRO A 106 -4.72 -0.65 14.31
CA PRO A 106 -5.57 0.15 15.17
C PRO A 106 -5.22 1.65 15.11
N MET A 107 -6.13 2.51 15.57
CA MET A 107 -5.97 3.98 15.46
C MET A 107 -4.70 4.52 16.15
N LEU A 108 -4.18 3.87 17.18
CA LEU A 108 -2.91 4.26 17.80
C LEU A 108 -1.74 4.24 16.80
N PHE A 109 -1.73 3.29 15.85
CA PHE A 109 -0.75 3.28 14.78
C PHE A 109 -0.83 4.56 13.95
N TYR A 110 -2.02 4.89 13.45
CA TYR A 110 -2.25 6.08 12.63
C TYR A 110 -2.02 7.39 13.40
N TYR A 111 -2.21 7.37 14.72
CA TYR A 111 -1.87 8.49 15.58
C TYR A 111 -0.35 8.75 15.59
N CYS A 112 0.51 7.73 15.58
CA CYS A 112 1.97 7.92 15.66
C CYS A 112 2.73 7.77 14.34
N HIS A 113 2.14 7.14 13.32
CA HIS A 113 2.79 6.84 12.05
C HIS A 113 3.29 8.09 11.30
N PRO A 114 2.49 9.16 11.12
CA PRO A 114 2.99 10.39 10.51
C PRO A 114 4.16 11.01 11.29
N ALA A 115 4.08 10.99 12.63
CA ALA A 115 5.14 11.52 13.50
C ALA A 115 6.44 10.72 13.36
N ALA A 116 6.36 9.38 13.26
CA ALA A 116 7.51 8.53 12.97
C ALA A 116 8.09 8.80 11.57
N LEU A 117 7.23 9.02 10.57
CA LEU A 117 7.68 9.34 9.23
C LEU A 117 8.49 10.65 9.20
N TYR A 118 8.05 11.71 9.87
CA TYR A 118 8.85 12.95 9.97
C TYR A 118 10.27 12.64 10.45
N VAL A 119 10.41 11.92 11.57
CA VAL A 119 11.73 11.64 12.14
C VAL A 119 12.58 10.81 11.16
N ASN A 120 12.01 9.75 10.58
CA ASN A 120 12.75 8.88 9.66
C ASN A 120 13.22 9.64 8.40
N LYS A 121 12.33 10.40 7.76
CA LYS A 121 12.67 11.10 6.50
C LYS A 121 13.58 12.31 6.73
N LEU A 122 13.40 13.05 7.83
CA LEU A 122 14.32 14.13 8.21
C LEU A 122 15.72 13.60 8.53
N ARG A 123 15.84 12.40 9.12
CA ARG A 123 17.14 11.73 9.33
C ARG A 123 17.78 11.30 8.02
N VAL A 124 17.02 10.69 7.12
CA VAL A 124 17.52 10.28 5.79
C VAL A 124 18.01 11.50 5.00
N ALA A 125 17.32 12.64 5.10
CA ALA A 125 17.72 13.89 4.46
C ALA A 125 18.88 14.63 5.17
N GLY A 126 19.34 14.15 6.34
CA GLY A 126 20.40 14.79 7.13
C GLY A 126 19.96 16.10 7.80
N LEU A 127 18.65 16.31 8.00
CA LEU A 127 18.09 17.49 8.67
C LEU A 127 18.07 17.37 10.19
N ILE A 128 18.10 16.14 10.71
CA ILE A 128 18.30 15.84 12.13
C ILE A 128 19.24 14.64 12.29
N ASP A 129 20.07 14.63 13.33
CA ASP A 129 21.14 13.64 13.49
C ASP A 129 20.65 12.32 14.14
N ASN A 130 19.80 12.45 15.16
CA ASN A 130 19.46 11.35 16.06
C ASN A 130 17.97 10.99 16.02
N PRO A 131 17.63 9.71 16.22
CA PRO A 131 16.25 9.30 16.48
C PRO A 131 15.74 9.91 17.81
N ILE A 132 14.44 10.13 17.91
CA ILE A 132 13.74 10.54 19.14
C ILE A 132 13.41 9.30 19.98
N ASN A 133 12.84 8.28 19.35
CA ASN A 133 12.57 6.98 19.94
C ASN A 133 12.74 5.89 18.87
N PRO A 134 13.92 5.24 18.80
CA PRO A 134 14.22 4.25 17.75
C PRO A 134 13.25 3.07 17.70
N TYR A 135 12.65 2.71 18.85
CA TYR A 135 11.67 1.63 18.89
C TYR A 135 10.36 2.07 18.24
N PHE A 136 9.86 3.27 18.56
CA PHE A 136 8.62 3.81 17.98
C PHE A 136 8.76 4.08 16.50
N GLU A 137 9.87 4.70 16.11
CA GLU A 137 10.23 4.96 14.72
C GLU A 137 10.25 3.71 13.86
N ARG A 138 10.58 2.54 14.44
CA ARG A 138 10.55 1.25 13.75
C ARG A 138 9.15 0.65 13.69
N ILE A 139 8.42 0.59 14.81
CA ILE A 139 7.13 -0.11 14.85
C ILE A 139 6.03 0.67 14.11
N PHE A 140 6.14 1.99 14.07
CA PHE A 140 5.26 2.86 13.32
C PHE A 140 5.76 3.13 11.90
N GLU A 141 6.88 2.56 11.44
CA GLU A 141 7.35 2.72 10.04
C GLU A 141 6.73 1.71 9.07
N THR A 142 6.21 0.58 9.57
CA THR A 142 5.67 -0.50 8.73
C THR A 142 4.68 0.00 7.68
N GLY A 143 4.90 -0.35 6.41
CA GLY A 143 4.01 -0.02 5.30
C GLY A 143 2.58 -0.55 5.52
N VAL A 144 1.60 0.24 5.10
CA VAL A 144 0.17 0.01 5.42
C VAL A 144 -0.57 -0.76 4.32
N ASP A 145 0.06 -0.98 3.15
CA ASP A 145 -0.60 -1.66 2.04
C ASP A 145 -0.40 -3.18 2.04
N GLU A 146 -1.51 -3.87 2.29
CA GLU A 146 -1.64 -5.31 2.21
C GLU A 146 -1.94 -5.75 0.77
N MET A 147 -1.54 -6.98 0.44
CA MET A 147 -1.51 -7.42 -0.96
C MET A 147 -2.81 -8.12 -1.40
N ARG A 148 -3.68 -8.55 -0.46
CA ARG A 148 -4.97 -9.22 -0.75
C ARG A 148 -6.04 -8.89 0.30
N TRP A 149 -7.31 -9.10 -0.06
CA TRP A 149 -8.46 -8.85 0.83
C TRP A 149 -8.56 -9.81 2.03
N ASP A 150 -7.76 -10.88 2.03
CA ASP A 150 -7.62 -11.91 3.07
C ASP A 150 -6.25 -11.87 3.79
N ASP A 151 -5.41 -10.88 3.50
CA ASP A 151 -4.07 -10.71 4.10
C ASP A 151 -4.16 -10.01 5.46
N MET A 152 -4.83 -10.65 6.42
CA MET A 152 -5.20 -10.05 7.69
C MET A 152 -3.96 -9.59 8.51
N SER A 153 -3.87 -8.29 8.82
CA SER A 153 -2.98 -7.76 9.85
C SER A 153 -3.09 -8.57 11.15
N LYS A 154 -1.96 -9.14 11.58
CA LYS A 154 -1.86 -9.84 12.86
C LYS A 154 -1.77 -8.81 13.98
N ASN A 155 -2.92 -8.32 14.45
CA ASN A 155 -3.06 -7.34 15.53
C ASN A 155 -2.73 -7.92 16.93
N GLU A 156 -1.76 -8.83 17.00
CA GLU A 156 -1.28 -9.51 18.21
C GLU A 156 -0.18 -8.72 18.93
N MET A 157 0.25 -7.61 18.34
CA MET A 157 1.30 -6.76 18.88
C MET A 157 0.85 -6.05 20.17
N LEU A 158 1.80 -5.93 21.12
CA LEU A 158 1.69 -5.01 22.25
C LEU A 158 2.10 -3.61 21.79
N TRP A 159 1.11 -2.73 21.66
CA TRP A 159 1.30 -1.34 21.31
C TRP A 159 1.79 -0.53 22.52
N PRO A 160 2.51 0.59 22.29
CA PRO A 160 2.80 1.57 23.33
C PRO A 160 1.54 2.02 24.07
N SER A 161 1.67 2.44 25.32
CA SER A 161 0.55 3.08 26.00
C SER A 161 0.19 4.38 25.30
N PHE A 162 -1.06 4.83 25.46
CA PHE A 162 -1.51 6.08 24.89
C PHE A 162 -0.63 7.26 25.39
N ALA A 163 -0.25 7.26 26.66
CA ALA A 163 0.64 8.29 27.21
C ALA A 163 2.05 8.27 26.62
N GLU A 164 2.60 7.09 26.34
CA GLU A 164 3.90 6.97 25.69
C GLU A 164 3.82 7.47 24.24
N ALA A 165 2.78 7.06 23.50
CA ALA A 165 2.48 7.50 22.14
C ALA A 165 2.27 9.03 22.03
N HIS A 166 1.47 9.59 22.94
CA HIS A 166 1.21 11.03 23.05
C HIS A 166 2.49 11.83 23.36
N ARG A 167 3.29 11.38 24.33
CA ARG A 167 4.57 12.02 24.65
C ARG A 167 5.54 11.99 23.47
N TYR A 168 5.59 10.87 22.75
CA TYR A 168 6.42 10.76 21.56
C TYR A 168 6.01 11.78 20.49
N ARG A 169 4.72 11.89 20.18
CA ARG A 169 4.20 12.92 19.27
C ARG A 169 4.61 14.34 19.70
N GLN A 170 4.50 14.67 20.99
CA GLN A 170 4.93 15.97 21.52
C GLN A 170 6.42 16.26 21.29
N GLN A 171 7.28 15.25 21.46
CA GLN A 171 8.72 15.38 21.20
C GLN A 171 8.99 15.58 19.70
N VAL A 172 8.27 14.86 18.83
CA VAL A 172 8.36 15.02 17.37
C VAL A 172 7.94 16.44 16.96
N TYR A 173 6.78 16.91 17.42
CA TYR A 173 6.29 18.27 17.13
C TYR A 173 7.33 19.32 17.50
N THR A 174 7.88 19.24 18.71
CA THR A 174 8.91 20.18 19.20
C THR A 174 10.15 20.16 18.30
N THR A 175 10.59 18.98 17.89
CA THR A 175 11.78 18.79 17.04
C THR A 175 11.57 19.36 15.64
N VAL A 176 10.45 19.02 14.99
CA VAL A 176 10.12 19.51 13.64
C VAL A 176 9.90 21.01 13.66
N ARG A 177 9.20 21.54 14.66
CA ARG A 177 9.00 22.97 14.83
C ARG A 177 10.32 23.72 14.99
N GLN A 178 11.23 23.22 15.84
CA GLN A 178 12.56 23.81 16.03
C GLN A 178 13.37 23.80 14.73
N LEU A 179 13.30 22.73 13.94
CA LEU A 179 13.92 22.66 12.62
C LEU A 179 13.40 23.80 11.73
N ILE A 180 12.09 23.97 11.61
CA ILE A 180 11.48 25.04 10.80
C ILE A 180 11.92 26.44 11.31
N GLU A 181 11.91 26.64 12.63
CA GLU A 181 12.26 27.90 13.27
C GLU A 181 13.72 28.32 13.02
N THR A 182 14.62 27.35 12.84
CA THR A 182 16.07 27.60 12.82
C THR A 182 16.75 27.33 11.49
N HIS A 183 16.13 26.58 10.56
CA HIS A 183 16.78 26.21 9.31
C HIS A 183 17.10 27.45 8.45
N PRO A 184 18.35 27.61 7.97
CA PRO A 184 18.79 28.79 7.23
C PRO A 184 18.07 28.94 5.88
N ASP A 185 17.76 27.83 5.20
CA ASP A 185 17.07 27.84 3.90
C ASP A 185 15.55 28.11 3.99
N LEU A 186 15.07 28.56 5.16
CA LEU A 186 13.74 29.16 5.35
C LEU A 186 13.82 30.65 5.71
N ALA A 187 15.02 31.23 5.71
CA ALA A 187 15.22 32.66 5.89
C ALA A 187 14.73 33.46 4.67
N ALA A 188 14.49 34.77 4.85
CA ALA A 188 14.04 35.63 3.77
C ALA A 188 15.03 35.63 2.60
N GLY A 189 14.53 35.38 1.38
CA GLY A 189 15.34 35.35 0.16
C GLY A 189 16.09 34.03 -0.08
N HIS A 190 15.66 32.92 0.54
CA HIS A 190 16.19 31.59 0.25
C HIS A 190 16.02 31.19 -1.22
N ALA A 191 16.87 30.28 -1.71
CA ALA A 191 16.71 29.70 -3.04
C ALA A 191 15.49 28.76 -3.10
N PRO A 192 14.89 28.53 -4.29
CA PRO A 192 13.75 27.62 -4.40
C PRO A 192 14.06 26.23 -3.83
N ILE A 193 13.16 25.72 -2.98
CA ILE A 193 13.27 24.37 -2.43
C ILE A 193 12.71 23.41 -3.48
N THR A 194 13.60 22.65 -4.12
CA THR A 194 13.25 21.68 -5.16
C THR A 194 13.32 20.25 -4.63
N MET A 195 12.89 19.29 -5.44
CA MET A 195 12.95 17.86 -5.13
C MET A 195 14.37 17.35 -4.78
N ASP A 196 15.41 18.03 -5.27
CA ASP A 196 16.80 17.67 -4.98
C ASP A 196 17.33 18.31 -3.67
N HIS A 197 16.52 19.12 -2.97
CA HIS A 197 16.89 19.83 -1.74
C HIS A 197 16.53 19.03 -0.47
N PRO A 198 17.37 18.99 0.59
CA PRO A 198 17.07 18.26 1.84
C PRO A 198 15.71 18.60 2.46
N LEU A 199 15.33 19.89 2.52
CA LEU A 199 14.01 20.34 3.01
C LEU A 199 12.81 19.74 2.25
N TRP A 200 12.99 19.11 1.09
CA TRP A 200 11.92 18.35 0.45
C TRP A 200 11.35 17.26 1.39
N ALA A 201 12.18 16.66 2.26
CA ALA A 201 11.73 15.69 3.26
C ALA A 201 10.77 16.27 4.31
N LEU A 202 10.87 17.58 4.60
CA LEU A 202 9.95 18.26 5.51
C LEU A 202 8.54 18.36 4.89
N PHE A 203 8.46 18.80 3.63
CA PHE A 203 7.19 18.94 2.92
C PHE A 203 6.60 17.58 2.53
N LEU A 204 7.43 16.57 2.29
CA LEU A 204 7.01 15.18 2.22
C LEU A 204 6.28 14.76 3.50
N GLY A 205 6.83 15.13 4.67
CA GLY A 205 6.17 14.90 5.95
C GLY A 205 4.81 15.59 6.07
N PHE A 206 4.68 16.84 5.58
CA PHE A 206 3.41 17.58 5.62
C PHE A 206 2.33 16.88 4.79
N GLU A 207 2.65 16.51 3.55
CA GLU A 207 1.69 15.89 2.64
C GLU A 207 1.41 14.43 3.02
N HIS A 208 2.39 13.73 3.59
CA HIS A 208 2.16 12.40 4.17
C HIS A 208 1.21 12.44 5.38
N GLU A 209 1.35 13.44 6.26
CA GLU A 209 0.42 13.63 7.36
C GLU A 209 -1.02 13.89 6.87
N ARG A 210 -1.19 14.60 5.75
CA ARG A 210 -2.49 14.83 5.11
C ARG A 210 -3.11 13.56 4.53
N ILE A 211 -2.30 12.71 3.87
CA ILE A 211 -2.73 11.36 3.45
C ILE A 211 -3.26 10.55 4.65
N HIS A 212 -2.56 10.64 5.78
CA HIS A 212 -2.97 9.92 6.98
C HIS A 212 -4.12 10.59 7.73
N LEU A 213 -4.36 11.89 7.57
CA LEU A 213 -5.57 12.55 8.04
C LEU A 213 -6.80 11.97 7.32
N GLU A 214 -6.76 11.88 5.99
CA GLU A 214 -7.84 11.29 5.20
C GLU A 214 -7.98 9.78 5.41
N THR A 215 -6.87 9.04 5.42
CA THR A 215 -6.91 7.59 5.71
C THR A 215 -7.52 7.31 7.08
N SER A 216 -7.12 8.09 8.10
CA SER A 216 -7.66 7.92 9.46
C SER A 216 -9.15 8.24 9.52
N SER A 217 -9.66 9.22 8.77
CA SER A 217 -11.09 9.54 8.79
C SER A 217 -11.95 8.39 8.26
N VAL A 218 -11.48 7.68 7.22
CA VAL A 218 -12.17 6.48 6.72
C VAL A 218 -12.23 5.40 7.80
N LEU A 219 -11.12 5.12 8.46
CA LEU A 219 -11.06 4.07 9.49
C LEU A 219 -11.84 4.45 10.76
N ILE A 220 -11.85 5.73 11.15
CA ILE A 220 -12.67 6.23 12.25
C ILE A 220 -14.16 6.07 11.93
N ARG A 221 -14.57 6.26 10.67
CA ARG A 221 -15.95 6.04 10.23
C ARG A 221 -16.40 4.59 10.38
N GLU A 222 -15.48 3.64 10.28
CA GLU A 222 -15.71 2.20 10.47
C GLU A 222 -15.76 1.78 11.95
N LEU A 223 -15.30 2.62 12.88
CA LEU A 223 -15.45 2.34 14.30
C LEU A 223 -16.93 2.35 14.72
N PRO A 224 -17.27 1.56 15.76
CA PRO A 224 -18.58 1.66 16.40
C PRO A 224 -18.96 3.10 16.76
N ILE A 225 -20.25 3.44 16.60
CA ILE A 225 -20.75 4.81 16.79
C ILE A 225 -20.48 5.36 18.20
N ASP A 226 -20.45 4.50 19.22
CA ASP A 226 -20.16 4.84 20.61
C ASP A 226 -18.67 5.10 20.89
N CYS A 227 -17.79 4.70 19.97
CA CYS A 227 -16.35 4.99 20.03
C CYS A 227 -15.99 6.36 19.46
N VAL A 228 -16.95 7.16 18.99
CA VAL A 228 -16.68 8.43 18.32
C VAL A 228 -17.65 9.54 18.73
N GLN A 229 -17.18 10.78 18.75
CA GLN A 229 -17.96 11.98 19.00
C GLN A 229 -17.37 13.15 18.21
N ARG A 230 -18.20 13.96 17.55
CA ARG A 230 -17.71 15.11 16.78
C ARG A 230 -17.11 16.18 17.72
N PRO A 231 -15.83 16.57 17.54
CA PRO A 231 -15.26 17.73 18.21
C PRO A 231 -15.98 19.04 17.81
N PRO A 232 -16.16 20.01 18.71
CA PRO A 232 -16.82 21.29 18.39
C PRO A 232 -16.17 22.08 17.25
N GLU A 233 -14.83 22.02 17.16
CA GLU A 233 -14.02 22.73 16.17
C GLU A 233 -13.89 21.99 14.84
N TRP A 234 -14.39 20.75 14.75
CA TRP A 234 -14.44 20.00 13.50
C TRP A 234 -15.44 20.68 12.53
N PRO A 235 -15.13 20.75 11.21
CA PRO A 235 -16.06 21.23 10.21
C PRO A 235 -17.46 20.64 10.35
N ALA A 236 -18.50 21.47 10.29
CA ALA A 236 -19.86 20.95 10.28
C ALA A 236 -20.17 20.23 8.97
N LEU A 237 -21.10 19.28 9.06
CA LEU A 237 -21.69 18.67 7.88
C LEU A 237 -22.36 19.76 7.01
N HIS A 238 -22.43 19.51 5.72
CA HIS A 238 -23.17 20.39 4.81
C HIS A 238 -24.64 20.53 5.28
N PRO A 239 -25.29 21.71 5.18
CA PRO A 239 -26.64 21.94 5.71
C PRO A 239 -27.71 20.96 5.24
N SER A 240 -27.55 20.34 4.06
CA SER A 240 -28.49 19.33 3.57
C SER A 240 -28.45 17.99 4.33
N ALA A 241 -27.45 17.74 5.19
CA ALA A 241 -27.37 16.54 6.02
C ALA A 241 -28.58 16.33 6.94
N GLY A 242 -29.22 17.43 7.36
CA GLY A 242 -30.36 17.42 8.29
C GLY A 242 -31.73 17.41 7.61
N THR A 243 -31.80 17.35 6.27
CA THR A 243 -33.08 17.41 5.54
C THR A 243 -33.58 15.99 5.25
N PRO A 244 -34.61 15.49 5.97
CA PRO A 244 -35.14 14.17 5.70
C PRO A 244 -35.92 14.14 4.38
N SER A 245 -35.73 13.07 3.62
CA SER A 245 -36.53 12.75 2.43
C SER A 245 -37.48 11.59 2.71
N PRO A 246 -38.68 11.56 2.08
CA PRO A 246 -39.57 10.41 2.16
C PRO A 246 -38.93 9.18 1.51
N PHE A 247 -39.35 7.99 1.95
CA PHE A 247 -38.98 6.73 1.32
C PHE A 247 -40.19 6.10 0.62
N PRO A 248 -40.06 5.64 -0.65
CA PRO A 248 -38.85 5.71 -1.48
C PRO A 248 -38.53 7.14 -1.94
N PRO A 249 -37.24 7.49 -2.13
CA PRO A 249 -36.88 8.78 -2.71
C PRO A 249 -37.37 8.90 -4.15
N THR A 250 -37.70 10.10 -4.57
CA THR A 250 -38.16 10.40 -5.93
C THR A 250 -37.07 11.13 -6.71
N ALA A 251 -36.67 10.60 -7.85
CA ALA A 251 -35.73 11.27 -8.75
C ALA A 251 -36.25 12.64 -9.21
N ASP A 252 -35.35 13.58 -9.49
CA ASP A 252 -35.61 15.00 -9.79
C ASP A 252 -36.29 15.81 -8.66
N LYS A 253 -36.51 15.19 -7.50
CA LYS A 253 -37.03 15.84 -6.29
C LYS A 253 -36.07 15.68 -5.11
N ASP A 254 -35.72 14.44 -4.80
CA ASP A 254 -34.87 14.08 -3.65
C ASP A 254 -33.40 13.88 -4.06
N TYR A 255 -33.16 13.57 -5.34
CA TYR A 255 -31.83 13.46 -5.94
C TYR A 255 -31.89 13.77 -7.44
N PRO A 256 -30.83 14.32 -8.04
CA PRO A 256 -30.81 14.63 -9.47
C PRO A 256 -30.68 13.37 -10.32
N GLN A 257 -31.36 13.34 -11.48
CA GLN A 257 -31.16 12.31 -12.49
C GLN A 257 -29.81 12.49 -13.22
N PRO A 258 -29.18 11.39 -13.68
CA PRO A 258 -27.98 11.45 -14.51
C PRO A 258 -28.23 12.26 -15.78
N ARG A 259 -27.32 13.19 -16.07
CA ARG A 259 -27.37 14.03 -17.27
C ARG A 259 -26.05 13.92 -18.00
N PHE A 260 -26.07 13.30 -19.18
CA PHE A 260 -24.89 13.23 -20.04
C PHE A 260 -24.62 14.55 -20.74
N ILE A 261 -23.35 14.92 -20.77
CA ILE A 261 -22.78 15.98 -21.60
C ILE A 261 -21.86 15.36 -22.65
N ASP A 262 -21.88 15.92 -23.86
CA ASP A 262 -21.04 15.48 -24.97
C ASP A 262 -19.70 16.23 -24.92
N LEU A 263 -18.60 15.48 -24.80
CA LEU A 263 -17.24 16.03 -24.82
C LEU A 263 -16.62 15.75 -26.18
N PRO A 264 -16.16 16.79 -26.91
CA PRO A 264 -15.49 16.59 -28.18
C PRO A 264 -14.13 15.90 -27.98
N ALA A 265 -13.60 15.32 -29.06
CA ALA A 265 -12.24 14.81 -29.05
C ALA A 265 -11.25 15.94 -28.69
N ALA A 266 -10.26 15.62 -27.88
CA ALA A 266 -9.31 16.56 -27.31
C ALA A 266 -7.91 15.96 -27.19
N GLN A 267 -6.95 16.76 -26.77
CA GLN A 267 -5.62 16.30 -26.38
C GLN A 267 -5.43 16.56 -24.89
N ALA A 268 -5.15 15.52 -24.12
CA ALA A 268 -4.84 15.62 -22.70
C ALA A 268 -3.32 15.62 -22.50
N LYS A 269 -2.83 16.57 -21.70
CA LYS A 269 -1.46 16.61 -21.20
C LYS A 269 -1.47 16.32 -19.70
N ILE A 270 -0.69 15.32 -19.30
CA ILE A 270 -0.62 14.78 -17.95
C ILE A 270 0.83 14.86 -17.49
N GLY A 271 1.04 15.31 -16.25
CA GLY A 271 2.36 15.46 -15.64
C GLY A 271 2.57 16.84 -15.04
N LYS A 272 2.98 16.86 -13.77
CA LYS A 272 3.35 18.07 -13.04
C LYS A 272 4.68 18.61 -13.56
N PRO A 273 4.78 19.92 -13.86
CA PRO A 273 6.06 20.53 -14.21
C PRO A 273 7.09 20.32 -13.09
N ARG A 274 8.33 19.97 -13.46
CA ARG A 274 9.40 19.70 -12.48
C ARG A 274 9.79 20.93 -11.65
N ASP A 275 9.58 22.12 -12.21
CA ASP A 275 9.80 23.42 -11.58
C ASP A 275 8.54 24.01 -10.94
N TRP A 276 7.45 23.23 -10.85
CA TRP A 276 6.23 23.67 -10.16
C TRP A 276 6.55 24.00 -8.69
N PRO A 277 6.16 25.19 -8.18
CA PRO A 277 6.66 25.69 -6.89
C PRO A 277 5.86 25.13 -5.70
N SER A 278 5.55 23.84 -5.69
CA SER A 278 4.93 23.14 -4.56
C SER A 278 5.49 21.72 -4.44
N PHE A 279 5.24 21.07 -3.31
CA PHE A 279 5.53 19.64 -3.20
C PHE A 279 4.66 18.84 -4.19
N GLY A 280 5.17 17.69 -4.61
CA GLY A 280 4.43 16.66 -5.36
C GLY A 280 5.07 15.29 -5.15
N TRP A 281 4.27 14.24 -5.31
CA TRP A 281 4.74 12.86 -5.27
C TRP A 281 5.46 12.49 -6.57
N ASP A 282 6.36 11.51 -6.48
CA ASP A 282 7.17 11.05 -7.61
C ASP A 282 6.35 10.61 -8.83
N ASN A 283 5.17 10.03 -8.59
CA ASN A 283 4.23 9.58 -9.62
C ASN A 283 3.59 10.71 -10.44
N GLU A 284 3.61 11.95 -9.96
CA GLU A 284 3.01 13.10 -10.64
C GLU A 284 3.95 13.67 -11.70
N TYR A 285 5.25 13.39 -11.59
CA TYR A 285 6.27 13.87 -12.50
C TYR A 285 6.50 12.90 -13.67
N GLY A 286 7.00 13.45 -14.77
CA GLY A 286 7.01 12.80 -16.08
C GLY A 286 6.00 13.49 -17.00
N GLU A 287 5.88 13.03 -18.24
CA GLU A 287 4.95 13.63 -19.19
C GLU A 287 4.28 12.58 -20.07
N ARG A 288 2.96 12.70 -20.20
CA ARG A 288 2.17 11.94 -21.16
C ARG A 288 1.24 12.88 -21.92
N THR A 289 1.25 12.74 -23.24
CA THR A 289 0.26 13.40 -24.11
C THR A 289 -0.61 12.32 -24.76
N VAL A 290 -1.93 12.40 -24.57
CA VAL A 290 -2.89 11.40 -25.04
C VAL A 290 -3.95 12.07 -25.92
N ALA A 291 -4.26 11.45 -27.06
CA ALA A 291 -5.43 11.84 -27.86
C ALA A 291 -6.69 11.21 -27.23
N VAL A 292 -7.60 12.06 -26.77
CA VAL A 292 -8.88 11.66 -26.17
C VAL A 292 -9.94 11.68 -27.27
N GLN A 293 -10.58 10.54 -27.50
CA GLN A 293 -11.70 10.44 -28.43
C GLN A 293 -12.95 11.11 -27.85
N ALA A 294 -13.90 11.52 -28.71
CA ALA A 294 -15.14 12.12 -28.23
C ALA A 294 -15.96 11.10 -27.42
N PHE A 295 -16.48 11.51 -26.28
CA PHE A 295 -17.23 10.64 -25.36
C PHE A 295 -18.37 11.41 -24.70
N ARG A 296 -19.29 10.68 -24.08
CA ARG A 296 -20.33 11.26 -23.23
C ARG A 296 -20.03 10.94 -21.79
N VAL A 297 -20.30 11.87 -20.88
CA VAL A 297 -20.06 11.66 -19.45
C VAL A 297 -21.18 12.24 -18.64
N ASP A 298 -21.52 11.60 -17.52
CA ASP A 298 -22.44 12.20 -16.57
C ASP A 298 -21.87 13.53 -16.06
N SER A 299 -22.69 14.58 -16.09
CA SER A 299 -22.33 15.92 -15.61
C SER A 299 -22.12 15.97 -14.10
N GLN A 300 -22.54 14.94 -13.37
CA GLN A 300 -22.48 14.84 -11.91
C GLN A 300 -21.92 13.47 -11.51
N LEU A 301 -21.46 13.36 -10.26
CA LEU A 301 -21.13 12.06 -9.66
C LEU A 301 -22.41 11.24 -9.45
N VAL A 302 -22.28 9.91 -9.37
CA VAL A 302 -23.41 9.04 -9.05
C VAL A 302 -23.88 9.33 -7.62
N SER A 303 -25.14 9.72 -7.46
CA SER A 303 -25.74 10.03 -6.16
C SER A 303 -26.19 8.77 -5.41
N ASN A 304 -26.39 8.88 -4.09
CA ASN A 304 -26.96 7.81 -3.28
C ASN A 304 -28.32 7.34 -3.82
N GLY A 305 -29.17 8.27 -4.28
CA GLY A 305 -30.46 7.95 -4.88
C GLY A 305 -30.33 7.17 -6.19
N ALA A 306 -29.41 7.56 -7.07
CA ALA A 306 -29.15 6.82 -8.30
C ALA A 306 -28.56 5.43 -8.02
N PHE A 307 -27.69 5.30 -7.00
CA PHE A 307 -27.13 4.02 -6.59
C PHE A 307 -28.15 3.09 -5.93
N LEU A 308 -29.18 3.64 -5.26
CA LEU A 308 -30.30 2.86 -4.72
C LEU A 308 -31.03 2.07 -5.81
N GLU A 309 -31.19 2.63 -7.01
CA GLU A 309 -31.81 1.94 -8.15
C GLU A 309 -31.06 0.65 -8.51
N PHE A 310 -29.73 0.68 -8.50
CA PHE A 310 -28.89 -0.50 -8.72
C PHE A 310 -29.13 -1.55 -7.64
N ILE A 311 -29.16 -1.16 -6.36
CA ILE A 311 -29.45 -2.07 -5.24
C ILE A 311 -30.84 -2.71 -5.40
N GLN A 312 -31.87 -1.90 -5.65
CA GLN A 312 -33.26 -2.36 -5.78
C GLN A 312 -33.47 -3.26 -7.01
N SER A 313 -32.66 -3.10 -8.05
CA SER A 313 -32.68 -4.00 -9.23
C SER A 313 -32.04 -5.37 -8.98
N GLY A 314 -31.52 -5.63 -7.77
CA GLY A 314 -30.77 -6.84 -7.46
C GLY A 314 -29.29 -6.75 -7.86
N GLY A 315 -28.73 -5.56 -8.00
CA GLY A 315 -27.33 -5.33 -8.40
C GLY A 315 -26.30 -6.04 -7.52
N TYR A 316 -26.59 -6.15 -6.22
CA TYR A 316 -25.77 -6.91 -5.27
C TYR A 316 -26.11 -8.40 -5.23
N LEU A 317 -27.10 -8.90 -5.96
CA LEU A 317 -27.53 -10.31 -5.95
C LEU A 317 -27.10 -11.08 -7.19
N ASP A 318 -26.75 -10.37 -8.27
CA ASP A 318 -26.47 -10.95 -9.57
C ASP A 318 -24.99 -10.80 -9.94
N SER A 319 -24.32 -11.93 -10.17
CA SER A 319 -22.89 -11.97 -10.48
C SER A 319 -22.57 -11.38 -11.85
N GLN A 320 -23.54 -11.26 -12.76
CA GLN A 320 -23.29 -10.80 -14.13
C GLN A 320 -22.78 -9.35 -14.19
N TRP A 321 -23.03 -8.55 -13.15
CA TRP A 321 -22.57 -7.17 -13.08
C TRP A 321 -21.13 -7.05 -12.57
N TRP A 322 -20.59 -8.08 -11.93
CA TRP A 322 -19.33 -7.99 -11.21
C TRP A 322 -18.21 -8.63 -12.02
N SER A 323 -16.99 -8.11 -11.85
CA SER A 323 -15.81 -8.90 -12.19
C SER A 323 -15.69 -10.10 -11.26
N GLU A 324 -14.91 -11.11 -11.66
CA GLU A 324 -14.64 -12.29 -10.82
C GLU A 324 -14.13 -11.90 -9.43
N ALA A 325 -13.06 -11.10 -9.36
CA ALA A 325 -12.52 -10.59 -8.10
C ALA A 325 -13.52 -9.74 -7.29
N GLY A 326 -14.35 -8.94 -7.97
CA GLY A 326 -15.39 -8.15 -7.31
C GLY A 326 -16.50 -9.02 -6.71
N TRP A 327 -16.89 -10.09 -7.40
CA TRP A 327 -17.88 -11.03 -6.92
C TRP A 327 -17.36 -11.86 -5.74
N GLU A 328 -16.10 -12.29 -5.79
CA GLU A 328 -15.41 -12.95 -4.69
C GLU A 328 -15.34 -12.05 -3.45
N TRP A 329 -14.91 -10.81 -3.62
CA TRP A 329 -14.87 -9.82 -2.53
C TRP A 329 -16.26 -9.61 -1.92
N ARG A 330 -17.28 -9.35 -2.75
CA ARG A 330 -18.66 -9.16 -2.32
C ARG A 330 -19.15 -10.39 -1.56
N GLY A 331 -18.84 -11.59 -2.05
CA GLY A 331 -19.19 -12.87 -1.44
C GLY A 331 -18.52 -13.07 -0.08
N PHE A 332 -17.21 -12.83 0.02
CA PHE A 332 -16.44 -12.92 1.25
C PHE A 332 -16.92 -11.92 2.31
N ARG A 333 -17.14 -10.66 1.94
CA ARG A 333 -17.64 -9.62 2.83
C ARG A 333 -19.14 -9.75 3.11
N ASN A 334 -19.86 -10.57 2.35
CA ASN A 334 -21.31 -10.69 2.40
C ASN A 334 -22.02 -9.33 2.26
N SER A 335 -21.47 -8.46 1.41
CA SER A 335 -21.95 -7.10 1.18
C SER A 335 -23.27 -7.10 0.41
N LYS A 336 -24.22 -6.26 0.84
CA LYS A 336 -25.57 -6.14 0.24
C LYS A 336 -25.95 -4.72 -0.16
N TRP A 337 -25.13 -3.76 0.24
CA TRP A 337 -25.24 -2.32 0.04
C TRP A 337 -23.87 -1.69 0.41
N PRO A 338 -23.62 -0.41 0.07
CA PRO A 338 -22.38 0.28 0.40
C PRO A 338 -22.08 0.27 1.91
N CYS A 339 -20.80 0.12 2.28
CA CYS A 339 -20.34 -0.09 3.67
C CYS A 339 -20.98 0.86 4.70
N PHE A 340 -21.11 2.14 4.36
CA PHE A 340 -21.58 3.17 5.29
C PHE A 340 -23.09 3.43 5.27
N TRP A 341 -23.85 2.63 4.54
CA TRP A 341 -25.31 2.64 4.59
C TRP A 341 -25.78 1.77 5.77
N VAL A 342 -26.43 2.41 6.74
CA VAL A 342 -26.95 1.75 7.95
C VAL A 342 -28.42 1.42 7.73
N PRO A 343 -28.84 0.13 7.77
CA PRO A 343 -30.24 -0.23 7.62
C PRO A 343 -31.14 0.47 8.64
N ASP A 344 -32.29 0.97 8.19
CA ASP A 344 -33.28 1.68 9.01
C ASP A 344 -34.61 0.90 9.00
N GLY A 345 -34.79 0.00 9.97
CA GLY A 345 -35.97 -0.87 10.08
C GLY A 345 -35.73 -2.32 9.66
N PRO A 346 -36.80 -3.12 9.46
CA PRO A 346 -36.70 -4.52 9.08
C PRO A 346 -35.89 -4.77 7.80
N ALA A 347 -35.13 -5.87 7.79
CA ALA A 347 -34.35 -6.28 6.63
C ALA A 347 -35.24 -6.45 5.38
N GLY A 348 -34.76 -5.95 4.23
CA GLY A 348 -35.45 -6.04 2.94
C GLY A 348 -36.33 -4.83 2.59
N LEU A 349 -36.51 -3.85 3.47
CA LEU A 349 -37.23 -2.61 3.15
C LEU A 349 -36.40 -1.61 2.30
N HIS A 350 -35.10 -1.84 2.14
CA HIS A 350 -34.16 -0.93 1.48
C HIS A 350 -34.18 0.50 2.03
N GLN A 351 -34.57 0.66 3.30
CA GLN A 351 -34.49 1.91 4.05
C GLN A 351 -33.14 1.99 4.74
N TYR A 352 -32.49 3.15 4.63
CA TYR A 352 -31.14 3.34 5.12
C TYR A 352 -30.99 4.73 5.76
N ARG A 353 -30.02 4.82 6.66
CA ARG A 353 -29.38 6.03 7.17
C ARG A 353 -27.94 6.06 6.67
N LEU A 354 -27.28 7.22 6.75
CA LEU A 354 -25.87 7.33 6.37
C LEU A 354 -25.00 7.45 7.63
N ARG A 355 -24.01 6.56 7.76
CA ARG A 355 -22.90 6.73 8.69
C ARG A 355 -21.96 7.82 8.15
N THR A 356 -21.89 8.97 8.82
CA THR A 356 -20.81 9.96 8.61
C THR A 356 -19.64 9.61 9.53
N LEU A 357 -18.59 10.44 9.55
CA LEU A 357 -17.44 10.27 10.41
C LEU A 357 -17.81 10.11 11.90
N PHE A 358 -18.69 10.97 12.40
CA PHE A 358 -19.03 11.04 13.82
C PHE A 358 -20.50 10.75 14.15
N GLU A 359 -21.39 10.72 13.15
CA GLU A 359 -22.83 10.59 13.37
C GLU A 359 -23.47 9.55 12.45
N THR A 360 -24.74 9.25 12.72
CA THR A 360 -25.63 8.58 11.76
C THR A 360 -26.80 9.49 11.44
N ILE A 361 -26.87 9.98 10.21
CA ILE A 361 -27.84 10.99 9.75
C ILE A 361 -28.94 10.37 8.88
N PRO A 362 -30.09 11.04 8.68
CA PRO A 362 -31.02 10.66 7.62
C PRO A 362 -30.31 10.54 6.26
N MET A 363 -30.70 9.58 5.43
CA MET A 363 -30.01 9.35 4.15
C MET A 363 -30.13 10.56 3.21
N PRO A 364 -29.00 11.21 2.83
CA PRO A 364 -29.01 12.30 1.87
C PRO A 364 -28.92 11.74 0.45
N TRP A 365 -30.06 11.52 -0.20
CA TRP A 365 -30.13 10.87 -1.51
C TRP A 365 -29.42 11.65 -2.62
N SER A 366 -29.28 12.97 -2.50
CA SER A 366 -28.59 13.83 -3.47
C SER A 366 -27.07 13.89 -3.29
N TRP A 367 -26.51 13.36 -2.20
CA TRP A 367 -25.05 13.29 -2.00
C TRP A 367 -24.44 12.18 -2.87
N PRO A 368 -23.12 12.24 -3.17
CA PRO A 368 -22.45 11.18 -3.90
C PRO A 368 -22.53 9.84 -3.15
N ALA A 369 -22.66 8.75 -3.91
CA ALA A 369 -22.50 7.41 -3.39
C ALA A 369 -21.01 7.13 -3.15
N GLU A 370 -20.64 6.91 -1.89
CA GLU A 370 -19.29 6.48 -1.51
C GLU A 370 -19.21 4.95 -1.55
N VAL A 371 -18.43 4.42 -2.50
CA VAL A 371 -18.34 2.99 -2.82
C VAL A 371 -16.91 2.62 -3.21
N ASN A 372 -16.56 1.34 -3.17
CA ASN A 372 -15.27 0.88 -3.68
C ASN A 372 -15.28 0.70 -5.22
N ALA A 373 -14.12 0.39 -5.80
CA ALA A 373 -13.99 0.28 -7.25
C ALA A 373 -14.79 -0.90 -7.84
N HIS A 374 -14.93 -2.00 -7.11
CA HIS A 374 -15.73 -3.15 -7.54
C HIS A 374 -17.22 -2.79 -7.66
N GLU A 375 -17.75 -2.11 -6.65
CA GLU A 375 -19.14 -1.62 -6.62
C GLU A 375 -19.39 -0.60 -7.74
N ALA A 376 -18.45 0.33 -7.95
CA ALA A 376 -18.51 1.33 -9.01
C ALA A 376 -18.52 0.68 -10.41
N ALA A 377 -17.61 -0.26 -10.66
CA ALA A 377 -17.56 -1.01 -11.92
C ALA A 377 -18.83 -1.83 -12.16
N ALA A 378 -19.39 -2.45 -11.10
CA ALA A 378 -20.62 -3.23 -11.21
C ALA A 378 -21.84 -2.35 -11.56
N PHE A 379 -21.92 -1.15 -10.98
CA PHE A 379 -22.93 -0.17 -11.37
C PHE A 379 -22.82 0.21 -12.86
N CYS A 380 -21.59 0.44 -13.36
CA CYS A 380 -21.37 0.73 -14.77
C CYS A 380 -21.78 -0.43 -15.70
N ALA A 381 -21.50 -1.68 -15.31
CA ALA A 381 -21.94 -2.86 -16.07
C ALA A 381 -23.47 -2.97 -16.13
N TRP A 382 -24.14 -2.76 -14.99
CA TRP A 382 -25.61 -2.70 -14.93
C TRP A 382 -26.19 -1.57 -15.78
N ARG A 383 -25.62 -0.36 -15.70
CA ARG A 383 -25.99 0.78 -16.56
C ARG A 383 -25.83 0.47 -18.03
N SER A 384 -24.78 -0.26 -18.41
CA SER A 384 -24.55 -0.67 -19.80
C SER A 384 -25.70 -1.51 -20.33
N ALA A 385 -26.16 -2.49 -19.56
CA ALA A 385 -27.27 -3.34 -19.94
C ALA A 385 -28.61 -2.59 -19.96
N ARG A 386 -28.83 -1.70 -18.98
CA ARG A 386 -30.05 -0.89 -18.86
C ARG A 386 -30.19 0.11 -20.01
N ASP A 387 -29.12 0.80 -20.35
CA ASP A 387 -29.13 1.91 -21.31
C ASP A 387 -28.85 1.44 -22.76
N GLY A 388 -28.38 0.20 -22.95
CA GLY A 388 -28.04 -0.37 -24.25
C GLY A 388 -26.77 0.21 -24.90
N ILE A 389 -25.98 0.97 -24.16
CA ILE A 389 -24.73 1.61 -24.59
C ILE A 389 -23.65 1.30 -23.55
N PRO A 390 -22.42 0.94 -23.94
CA PRO A 390 -21.35 0.66 -22.97
C PRO A 390 -21.11 1.85 -22.05
N CYS A 391 -21.21 1.58 -20.75
CA CYS A 391 -20.97 2.49 -19.63
C CYS A 391 -19.76 1.98 -18.84
N ARG A 392 -18.86 2.88 -18.46
CA ARG A 392 -17.64 2.54 -17.72
C ARG A 392 -17.19 3.70 -16.83
N LEU A 393 -16.18 3.43 -16.00
CA LEU A 393 -15.44 4.45 -15.28
C LEU A 393 -14.63 5.32 -16.27
N PRO A 394 -14.40 6.61 -15.95
CA PRO A 394 -13.54 7.48 -16.75
C PRO A 394 -12.09 6.99 -16.75
N THR A 395 -11.34 7.35 -17.80
CA THR A 395 -9.87 7.25 -17.79
C THR A 395 -9.22 8.52 -17.22
N GLU A 396 -7.94 8.45 -16.85
CA GLU A 396 -7.11 9.62 -16.50
C GLU A 396 -7.23 10.71 -17.57
N ALA A 397 -7.07 10.31 -18.83
CA ALA A 397 -7.07 11.24 -19.96
C ALA A 397 -8.44 11.91 -20.15
N GLU A 398 -9.53 11.15 -19.98
CA GLU A 398 -10.88 11.71 -20.02
C GLU A 398 -11.17 12.63 -18.84
N HIS A 399 -10.68 12.31 -17.64
CA HIS A 399 -10.77 13.21 -16.49
C HIS A 399 -10.05 14.53 -16.78
N HIS A 400 -8.85 14.48 -17.36
CA HIS A 400 -8.13 15.67 -17.80
C HIS A 400 -8.92 16.50 -18.83
N ALA A 401 -9.68 15.85 -19.71
CA ALA A 401 -10.54 16.53 -20.69
C ALA A 401 -11.74 17.26 -20.03
N LEU A 402 -12.09 16.95 -18.78
CA LEU A 402 -13.12 17.68 -18.02
C LEU A 402 -12.61 18.98 -17.39
N ARG A 403 -11.28 19.12 -17.25
CA ARG A 403 -10.64 20.23 -16.54
C ARG A 403 -10.66 21.51 -17.35
N GLU A 404 -10.69 22.65 -16.66
CA GLU A 404 -10.41 23.93 -17.29
C GLU A 404 -8.90 24.08 -17.52
N ALA A 405 -8.50 24.55 -18.71
CA ALA A 405 -7.10 24.74 -19.06
C ALA A 405 -6.36 25.69 -18.10
N SER A 406 -7.08 26.67 -17.52
CA SER A 406 -6.56 27.61 -16.52
C SER A 406 -6.09 26.90 -15.24
N TRP A 407 -6.77 25.83 -14.81
CA TRP A 407 -6.48 25.17 -13.54
C TRP A 407 -5.11 24.51 -13.52
N ALA A 408 -4.63 23.97 -14.65
CA ALA A 408 -3.27 23.45 -14.77
C ALA A 408 -2.20 24.55 -14.64
N GLY A 409 -2.54 25.82 -14.91
CA GLY A 409 -1.62 26.94 -14.76
C GLY A 409 -1.66 27.60 -13.38
N THR A 410 -2.67 27.31 -12.57
CA THR A 410 -2.89 27.97 -11.28
C THR A 410 -2.96 27.04 -10.07
N ASP A 411 -3.23 25.74 -10.27
CA ASP A 411 -3.53 24.76 -9.21
C ASP A 411 -4.33 25.36 -8.03
N PRO A 412 -5.65 25.61 -8.19
CA PRO A 412 -6.40 26.43 -7.24
C PRO A 412 -6.30 26.01 -5.77
N ALA A 413 -6.18 24.71 -5.50
CA ALA A 413 -6.02 24.17 -4.14
C ALA A 413 -4.69 24.60 -3.49
N ALA A 414 -3.64 24.83 -4.26
CA ALA A 414 -2.37 25.36 -3.76
C ALA A 414 -2.43 26.85 -3.35
N HIS A 415 -3.57 27.55 -3.56
CA HIS A 415 -3.68 28.99 -3.34
C HIS A 415 -4.89 29.43 -2.50
N HIS A 416 -5.84 28.53 -2.24
CA HIS A 416 -7.10 28.87 -1.59
C HIS A 416 -7.40 27.87 -0.47
N ASP A 417 -8.00 28.35 0.63
CA ASP A 417 -8.60 27.48 1.63
C ASP A 417 -9.90 26.85 1.12
N GLY A 418 -10.42 25.86 1.84
CA GLY A 418 -11.63 25.13 1.46
C GLY A 418 -12.88 26.00 1.29
N ILE A 419 -13.06 27.01 2.16
CA ILE A 419 -14.23 27.90 2.09
C ILE A 419 -14.20 28.71 0.79
N ARG A 420 -13.04 29.27 0.47
CA ARG A 420 -12.86 30.04 -0.76
C ARG A 420 -13.00 29.15 -2.00
N LEU A 421 -12.40 27.95 -2.00
CA LEU A 421 -12.57 26.97 -3.08
C LEU A 421 -14.04 26.65 -3.34
N GLY A 422 -14.80 26.38 -2.28
CA GLY A 422 -16.24 26.11 -2.37
C GLY A 422 -17.03 27.30 -2.92
N GLN A 423 -16.70 28.52 -2.51
CA GLN A 423 -17.38 29.74 -2.97
C GLN A 423 -17.03 30.13 -4.42
N THR A 424 -15.76 30.02 -4.81
CA THR A 424 -15.29 30.56 -6.09
C THR A 424 -15.31 29.56 -7.22
N LEU A 425 -15.06 28.27 -6.92
CA LEU A 425 -14.99 27.20 -7.91
C LEU A 425 -16.04 26.11 -7.69
N GLY A 426 -16.72 26.12 -6.55
CA GLY A 426 -17.64 25.05 -6.20
C GLY A 426 -16.92 23.73 -5.97
N TRP A 427 -15.75 23.76 -5.33
CA TRP A 427 -15.03 22.55 -4.91
C TRP A 427 -15.17 22.37 -3.41
N ASN A 428 -15.76 21.26 -2.97
CA ASN A 428 -15.79 20.88 -1.56
C ASN A 428 -14.50 20.11 -1.26
N SER A 429 -13.51 20.77 -0.68
CA SER A 429 -12.22 20.16 -0.34
C SER A 429 -11.57 20.94 0.80
N GLN A 430 -10.39 20.50 1.27
CA GLN A 430 -9.64 21.14 2.34
C GLN A 430 -10.48 21.42 3.59
N LEU A 431 -11.36 20.46 3.92
CA LEU A 431 -12.20 20.50 5.12
C LEU A 431 -13.16 21.71 5.16
N ALA A 432 -13.62 22.20 4.00
CA ALA A 432 -14.68 23.21 3.93
C ALA A 432 -15.96 22.78 4.67
N HIS A 433 -16.28 21.49 4.56
CA HIS A 433 -17.35 20.80 5.26
C HIS A 433 -16.83 19.48 5.84
N GLY A 434 -17.43 19.00 6.92
CA GLY A 434 -17.14 17.69 7.51
C GLY A 434 -17.83 16.52 6.80
N SER A 435 -18.22 16.72 5.54
CA SER A 435 -18.99 15.78 4.73
C SER A 435 -18.95 16.13 3.24
N PRO A 436 -19.37 15.20 2.37
CA PRO A 436 -19.80 15.55 1.02
C PRO A 436 -20.97 16.55 1.01
N TRP A 437 -21.30 17.06 -0.17
CA TRP A 437 -22.49 17.87 -0.43
C TRP A 437 -23.30 17.28 -1.62
N PRO A 438 -24.51 17.81 -1.93
CA PRO A 438 -25.28 17.35 -3.08
C PRO A 438 -24.48 17.44 -4.38
N VAL A 439 -24.59 16.43 -5.26
CA VAL A 439 -23.82 16.32 -6.52
C VAL A 439 -24.16 17.42 -7.55
N ASP A 440 -25.19 18.22 -7.29
CA ASP A 440 -25.63 19.36 -8.08
C ASP A 440 -25.40 20.72 -7.39
N ALA A 441 -24.80 20.75 -6.20
CA ALA A 441 -24.55 21.98 -5.43
C ALA A 441 -23.33 22.78 -5.94
N GLY A 442 -22.24 22.09 -6.29
CA GLY A 442 -21.00 22.72 -6.78
C GLY A 442 -21.18 23.39 -8.14
N GLN A 443 -20.41 24.44 -8.43
CA GLN A 443 -20.43 25.12 -9.73
C GLN A 443 -19.92 24.19 -10.85
N PRO A 444 -20.54 24.19 -12.05
CA PRO A 444 -20.05 23.38 -13.14
C PRO A 444 -18.81 24.02 -13.77
N ALA A 445 -17.84 23.21 -14.16
CA ALA A 445 -16.74 23.61 -15.04
C ALA A 445 -17.28 24.06 -16.41
N ALA A 446 -16.43 24.69 -17.23
CA ALA A 446 -16.78 25.06 -18.60
C ALA A 446 -17.32 23.89 -19.47
N SER A 447 -16.93 22.65 -19.18
CA SER A 447 -17.45 21.43 -19.82
C SER A 447 -18.91 21.13 -19.45
N GLY A 448 -19.41 21.69 -18.35
CA GLY A 448 -20.70 21.36 -17.73
C GLY A 448 -20.60 20.32 -16.61
N ALA A 449 -19.43 19.73 -16.38
CA ALA A 449 -19.21 18.78 -15.29
C ALA A 449 -19.07 19.50 -13.94
N ARG A 450 -19.77 19.02 -12.91
CA ARG A 450 -19.63 19.43 -11.49
C ARG A 450 -18.77 18.43 -10.76
N ASP A 451 -18.14 18.84 -9.66
CA ASP A 451 -17.28 17.97 -8.83
C ASP A 451 -16.23 17.23 -9.68
N VAL A 452 -15.54 17.96 -10.58
CA VAL A 452 -14.32 17.44 -11.24
C VAL A 452 -13.22 17.27 -10.19
N PHE A 453 -13.16 18.21 -9.25
CA PHE A 453 -12.33 18.18 -8.04
C PHE A 453 -13.20 18.38 -6.81
N GLY A 454 -12.78 17.77 -5.70
CA GLY A 454 -13.47 17.78 -4.42
C GLY A 454 -14.75 16.93 -4.40
N ASN A 455 -15.50 17.10 -3.32
CA ASN A 455 -16.64 16.30 -2.90
C ASN A 455 -16.23 14.88 -2.52
N VAL A 456 -15.86 14.03 -3.48
CA VAL A 456 -15.29 12.69 -3.24
C VAL A 456 -14.28 12.36 -4.33
N TRP A 457 -13.27 11.56 -3.99
CA TRP A 457 -12.39 10.94 -4.96
C TRP A 457 -13.20 10.20 -6.03
N GLN A 458 -12.71 10.17 -7.27
CA GLN A 458 -13.38 9.45 -8.36
C GLN A 458 -12.56 8.22 -8.75
N TRP A 459 -13.18 7.04 -8.72
CA TRP A 459 -12.60 5.83 -9.31
C TRP A 459 -12.47 5.94 -10.83
N HIS A 460 -11.30 5.58 -11.35
CA HIS A 460 -11.01 5.55 -12.78
C HIS A 460 -10.82 4.12 -13.27
N GLY A 461 -10.96 3.90 -14.58
CA GLY A 461 -10.75 2.58 -15.21
C GLY A 461 -9.28 2.16 -15.31
N ASP A 462 -8.34 3.11 -15.24
CA ASP A 462 -6.90 2.84 -15.31
C ASP A 462 -6.35 2.21 -14.04
N ASP A 463 -5.47 1.23 -14.22
CA ASP A 463 -4.59 0.80 -13.13
C ASP A 463 -3.59 1.91 -12.83
N PHE A 464 -3.15 2.02 -11.58
CA PHE A 464 -2.14 3.00 -11.22
C PHE A 464 -0.84 2.74 -11.98
N ASN A 465 -0.34 3.74 -12.69
CA ASN A 465 0.73 3.58 -13.68
C ASN A 465 1.73 4.76 -13.67
N PRO A 466 3.02 4.51 -13.97
CA PRO A 466 4.02 5.56 -14.04
C PRO A 466 3.82 6.44 -15.27
N LEU A 467 4.12 7.74 -15.15
CA LEU A 467 4.26 8.61 -16.31
C LEU A 467 5.61 8.34 -17.00
N PRO A 468 5.69 8.44 -18.34
CA PRO A 468 6.96 8.40 -19.03
C PRO A 468 7.93 9.45 -18.47
N GLY A 469 9.10 9.00 -18.02
CA GLY A 469 10.10 9.88 -17.41
C GLY A 469 9.92 10.12 -15.91
N SER A 470 8.93 9.52 -15.25
CA SER A 470 8.84 9.51 -13.78
C SER A 470 10.09 8.86 -13.18
N LYS A 471 10.50 9.32 -12.00
CA LYS A 471 11.66 8.81 -11.28
C LYS A 471 11.31 8.69 -9.81
N VAL A 472 11.64 7.54 -9.23
CA VAL A 472 11.44 7.26 -7.81
C VAL A 472 12.21 8.28 -6.97
N HIS A 473 11.56 8.83 -5.94
CA HIS A 473 12.20 9.76 -5.04
C HIS A 473 13.03 9.01 -3.97
N PRO A 474 14.32 9.35 -3.75
CA PRO A 474 15.19 8.60 -2.86
C PRO A 474 14.79 8.62 -1.37
N TYR A 475 13.98 9.60 -0.95
CA TYR A 475 13.49 9.65 0.43
C TYR A 475 12.32 8.70 0.68
N TYR A 476 11.57 8.28 -0.35
CA TYR A 476 10.39 7.43 -0.16
C TYR A 476 10.16 6.56 -1.39
N ASP A 477 10.99 5.53 -1.54
CA ASP A 477 11.08 4.71 -2.76
C ASP A 477 9.97 3.68 -2.91
N ASP A 478 9.25 3.39 -1.83
CA ASP A 478 8.13 2.46 -1.75
C ASP A 478 6.74 3.12 -1.78
N PHE A 479 6.63 4.45 -1.97
CA PHE A 479 5.33 5.15 -2.05
C PHE A 479 4.53 4.78 -3.30
N SER A 480 5.13 4.87 -4.50
CA SER A 480 4.41 4.67 -5.77
C SER A 480 4.78 3.38 -6.49
N THR A 481 6.07 3.07 -6.57
CA THR A 481 6.60 1.99 -7.42
C THR A 481 6.02 0.61 -7.11
N PRO A 482 5.86 0.19 -5.83
CA PRO A 482 5.27 -1.10 -5.51
C PRO A 482 3.82 -1.26 -5.97
N CYS A 483 3.14 -0.15 -6.24
CA CYS A 483 1.72 -0.11 -6.59
C CYS A 483 1.47 -0.06 -8.12
N TYR A 484 2.53 0.00 -8.92
CA TYR A 484 2.48 -0.24 -10.37
C TYR A 484 2.40 -1.73 -10.70
N ASP A 485 1.51 -2.45 -10.03
CA ASP A 485 1.44 -3.91 -10.04
C ASP A 485 0.24 -4.48 -10.83
N GLY A 486 -0.60 -3.61 -11.40
CA GLY A 486 -1.85 -3.97 -12.07
C GLY A 486 -2.98 -4.35 -11.12
N GLN A 487 -2.80 -4.12 -9.81
CA GLN A 487 -3.78 -4.47 -8.78
C GLN A 487 -4.25 -3.27 -7.96
N HIS A 488 -3.68 -2.08 -8.20
CA HIS A 488 -4.16 -0.82 -7.65
C HIS A 488 -4.92 -0.04 -8.71
N GLN A 489 -6.12 0.42 -8.34
CA GLN A 489 -6.99 1.22 -9.19
C GLN A 489 -6.74 2.70 -8.90
N MET A 490 -6.68 3.51 -9.94
CA MET A 490 -6.42 4.93 -9.81
C MET A 490 -7.66 5.70 -9.32
N ILE A 491 -7.43 6.68 -8.44
CA ILE A 491 -8.41 7.69 -8.02
C ILE A 491 -7.88 9.09 -8.28
N LEU A 492 -8.75 10.00 -8.73
CA LEU A 492 -8.41 11.40 -9.01
C LEU A 492 -9.45 12.36 -8.45
N GLY A 493 -9.05 13.61 -8.24
CA GLY A 493 -9.92 14.75 -7.96
C GLY A 493 -9.98 15.20 -6.50
N GLY A 494 -9.50 14.40 -5.55
CA GLY A 494 -9.62 14.71 -4.12
C GLY A 494 -11.05 14.58 -3.60
N SER A 495 -11.19 14.48 -2.28
CA SER A 495 -12.45 14.48 -1.53
C SER A 495 -12.66 15.76 -0.73
N TRP A 496 -13.77 15.83 0.01
CA TRP A 496 -14.07 16.90 0.96
C TRP A 496 -13.02 17.06 2.07
N ILE A 497 -12.31 15.99 2.43
CA ILE A 497 -11.25 16.00 3.46
C ILE A 497 -9.85 16.08 2.87
N SER A 498 -9.65 15.77 1.58
CA SER A 498 -8.34 15.89 0.94
C SER A 498 -7.77 17.30 1.12
N CYS A 499 -6.53 17.36 1.58
CA CYS A 499 -5.82 18.60 1.88
C CYS A 499 -4.49 18.65 1.12
N GLY A 500 -4.05 19.86 0.76
CA GLY A 500 -2.72 20.01 0.17
C GLY A 500 -2.60 19.36 -1.19
N ASP A 501 -1.65 18.46 -1.34
CA ASP A 501 -1.39 17.74 -2.58
C ASP A 501 -2.55 16.83 -2.98
N GLU A 502 -3.23 16.18 -2.03
CA GLU A 502 -4.41 15.37 -2.31
C GLU A 502 -5.56 16.16 -2.97
N ALA A 503 -5.61 17.47 -2.71
CA ALA A 503 -6.58 18.39 -3.33
C ALA A 503 -6.06 19.04 -4.63
N SER A 504 -4.79 18.84 -4.98
CA SER A 504 -4.13 19.45 -6.13
C SER A 504 -4.68 18.90 -7.44
N VAL A 505 -4.64 19.75 -8.48
CA VAL A 505 -4.92 19.30 -9.85
C VAL A 505 -3.90 18.28 -10.36
N TRP A 506 -2.73 18.18 -9.73
CA TRP A 506 -1.67 17.27 -10.14
C TRP A 506 -1.77 15.89 -9.50
N ALA A 507 -2.54 15.75 -8.43
CA ALA A 507 -2.60 14.56 -7.59
C ALA A 507 -2.94 13.29 -8.38
N ARG A 508 -2.15 12.23 -8.18
CA ARG A 508 -2.44 10.89 -8.71
C ARG A 508 -2.34 9.88 -7.57
N PHE A 509 -3.50 9.39 -7.13
CA PHE A 509 -3.60 8.45 -6.02
C PHE A 509 -4.19 7.12 -6.48
N HIS A 510 -4.05 6.12 -5.61
CA HIS A 510 -4.40 4.75 -5.95
C HIS A 510 -4.70 3.95 -4.69
N PHE A 511 -5.59 2.98 -4.84
CA PHE A 511 -5.90 2.03 -3.78
C PHE A 511 -6.25 0.68 -4.39
N ARG A 512 -6.15 -0.38 -3.59
CA ARG A 512 -6.74 -1.67 -3.97
C ARG A 512 -8.25 -1.48 -4.23
N PRO A 513 -8.81 -2.15 -5.25
CA PRO A 513 -10.22 -2.02 -5.63
C PRO A 513 -11.25 -2.26 -4.52
N HIS A 514 -10.86 -2.98 -3.47
CA HIS A 514 -11.73 -3.37 -2.35
C HIS A 514 -11.65 -2.44 -1.13
N PHE A 515 -10.68 -1.52 -1.08
CA PHE A 515 -10.60 -0.58 0.03
C PHE A 515 -11.68 0.48 -0.07
N PHE A 516 -12.28 0.80 1.07
CA PHE A 516 -13.13 1.96 1.19
C PHE A 516 -12.25 3.21 1.31
N GLN A 517 -12.68 4.28 0.65
CA GLN A 517 -12.11 5.61 0.70
C GLN A 517 -13.26 6.61 0.74
N HIS A 518 -12.98 7.90 0.89
CA HIS A 518 -13.95 8.95 0.55
C HIS A 518 -14.09 9.10 -0.97
N ALA A 519 -14.49 7.99 -1.62
CA ALA A 519 -14.48 7.82 -3.06
C ALA A 519 -15.85 7.41 -3.60
N GLY A 520 -16.28 8.07 -4.66
CA GLY A 520 -17.39 7.69 -5.50
C GLY A 520 -16.91 7.53 -6.94
N PHE A 521 -17.79 7.78 -7.90
CA PHE A 521 -17.45 7.62 -9.30
C PHE A 521 -18.39 8.40 -10.23
N ARG A 522 -17.95 8.50 -11.48
CA ARG A 522 -18.68 9.08 -12.60
C ARG A 522 -18.81 8.03 -13.71
N VAL A 523 -19.85 8.15 -14.53
CA VAL A 523 -20.07 7.24 -15.65
C VAL A 523 -19.72 7.92 -16.97
N VAL A 524 -18.89 7.23 -17.77
CA VAL A 524 -18.63 7.53 -19.18
C VAL A 524 -19.44 6.59 -20.06
N GLN A 525 -20.06 7.13 -21.11
CA GLN A 525 -20.70 6.41 -22.19
C GLN A 525 -19.90 6.58 -23.49
N ALA A 526 -19.33 5.49 -23.99
CA ALA A 526 -18.58 5.46 -25.24
C ALA A 526 -18.50 4.05 -25.81
N ALA A 527 -18.44 3.92 -27.13
CA ALA A 527 -18.23 2.62 -27.79
C ALA A 527 -16.77 2.12 -27.68
N HIS A 528 -15.83 3.02 -27.36
CA HIS A 528 -14.43 2.72 -27.11
C HIS A 528 -14.12 2.65 -25.61
N ASP A 529 -13.03 1.99 -25.27
CA ASP A 529 -12.52 1.89 -23.90
C ASP A 529 -11.89 3.19 -23.38
N GLY A 530 -11.64 4.18 -24.24
CA GLY A 530 -11.04 5.46 -23.85
C GLY A 530 -9.52 5.40 -23.72
N GLY A 531 -8.90 4.30 -24.14
CA GLY A 531 -7.47 4.07 -23.96
C GLY A 531 -7.10 3.72 -22.51
N ILE A 532 -7.99 3.01 -21.79
CA ILE A 532 -7.73 2.51 -20.43
C ILE A 532 -6.35 1.85 -20.38
N ILE A 533 -5.53 2.28 -19.44
CA ILE A 533 -4.26 1.66 -19.12
C ILE A 533 -4.53 0.55 -18.14
N LYS A 534 -4.53 -0.68 -18.65
CA LYS A 534 -4.31 -1.86 -17.83
C LYS A 534 -2.85 -2.19 -17.85
N LEU A 535 -2.21 -2.16 -16.68
CA LEU A 535 -0.89 -2.74 -16.59
C LEU A 535 -1.09 -4.24 -16.82
N ALA A 536 -0.20 -4.87 -17.59
CA ALA A 536 -0.01 -6.28 -17.34
C ALA A 536 0.21 -6.38 -15.84
N MET A 537 -0.58 -7.21 -15.14
CA MET A 537 -0.21 -7.69 -13.80
C MET A 537 1.31 -7.85 -13.82
N ALA A 538 2.05 -7.37 -12.83
CA ALA A 538 3.51 -7.46 -12.83
C ALA A 538 3.94 -8.94 -12.95
N ASP A 539 3.95 -9.46 -14.19
CA ASP A 539 3.73 -10.86 -14.55
C ASP A 539 5.02 -11.54 -14.95
N SER A 540 6.11 -10.81 -15.00
CA SER A 540 7.43 -11.40 -15.17
C SER A 540 8.09 -11.74 -13.83
N GLY A 541 7.59 -11.23 -12.69
CA GLY A 541 8.14 -11.50 -11.35
C GLY A 541 7.16 -12.16 -10.39
N ARG A 542 5.95 -11.62 -10.24
CA ARG A 542 4.96 -12.11 -9.26
C ARG A 542 4.12 -13.29 -9.76
N GLN A 543 3.66 -13.31 -11.02
CA GLN A 543 2.96 -14.49 -11.57
C GLN A 543 3.87 -15.67 -11.87
N VAL A 544 5.17 -15.43 -12.08
CA VAL A 544 6.13 -16.48 -12.40
C VAL A 544 6.03 -17.61 -11.37
N TYR A 545 5.93 -17.30 -10.07
CA TYR A 545 5.95 -18.33 -9.01
C TYR A 545 4.59 -18.69 -8.37
N GLU A 546 3.49 -18.09 -8.81
CA GLU A 546 2.14 -18.41 -8.33
C GLU A 546 1.37 -19.33 -9.30
N ASP A 547 1.91 -19.58 -10.50
CA ASP A 547 1.41 -20.59 -11.43
C ASP A 547 1.71 -22.00 -10.91
N ALA A 548 0.70 -22.88 -10.88
CA ALA A 548 0.86 -24.30 -10.59
C ALA A 548 1.97 -24.96 -11.44
N ARG A 549 2.12 -24.50 -12.69
CA ARG A 549 3.17 -24.96 -13.61
C ARG A 549 4.58 -24.66 -13.08
N MET A 550 4.78 -23.50 -12.45
CA MET A 550 6.10 -23.17 -11.92
C MET A 550 6.39 -23.88 -10.60
N VAL A 551 5.37 -24.12 -9.77
CA VAL A 551 5.51 -25.03 -8.62
C VAL A 551 6.03 -26.38 -9.10
N ASP A 552 5.47 -26.95 -10.16
CA ASP A 552 5.93 -28.22 -10.72
C ASP A 552 7.38 -28.17 -11.25
N ASP A 553 7.77 -27.10 -11.96
CA ASP A 553 9.15 -26.93 -12.46
C ASP A 553 10.17 -26.82 -11.31
N TYR A 554 9.81 -26.12 -10.23
CA TYR A 554 10.65 -26.02 -9.04
C TYR A 554 10.62 -27.30 -8.19
N MET A 555 9.52 -28.06 -8.19
CA MET A 555 9.48 -29.40 -7.61
C MET A 555 10.46 -30.34 -8.33
N LEU A 556 10.58 -30.24 -9.65
CA LEU A 556 11.59 -30.99 -10.40
C LEU A 556 13.02 -30.55 -10.03
N LEU A 557 13.29 -29.24 -10.00
CA LEU A 557 14.61 -28.70 -9.67
C LEU A 557 15.06 -29.05 -8.24
N HIS A 558 14.15 -29.02 -7.27
CA HIS A 558 14.46 -29.20 -5.85
C HIS A 558 14.36 -30.64 -5.37
N HIS A 559 13.44 -31.43 -5.92
CA HIS A 559 13.11 -32.77 -5.41
C HIS A 559 13.11 -33.86 -6.47
N GLY A 560 13.35 -33.52 -7.74
CA GLY A 560 13.47 -34.49 -8.81
C GLY A 560 14.76 -35.30 -8.73
N GLU A 561 14.69 -36.59 -9.03
CA GLU A 561 15.88 -37.42 -9.15
C GLU A 561 16.81 -36.89 -10.25
N PRO A 562 18.16 -37.00 -10.11
CA PRO A 562 19.12 -36.55 -11.12
C PRO A 562 18.80 -37.04 -12.53
N GLN A 563 18.44 -38.32 -12.68
CA GLN A 563 18.08 -38.91 -13.98
C GLN A 563 16.78 -38.33 -14.55
N THR A 564 15.88 -37.80 -13.71
CA THR A 564 14.66 -37.10 -14.14
C THR A 564 14.96 -35.65 -14.53
N GLN A 565 15.85 -34.97 -13.79
CA GLN A 565 16.31 -33.63 -14.11
C GLN A 565 17.12 -33.59 -15.41
N MET A 566 17.97 -34.59 -15.65
CA MET A 566 18.79 -34.71 -16.86
C MET A 566 18.87 -36.17 -17.33
N PRO A 567 17.92 -36.65 -18.14
CA PRO A 567 17.91 -38.04 -18.60
C PRO A 567 18.97 -38.34 -19.67
N TRP A 568 19.56 -37.32 -20.30
CA TRP A 568 20.48 -37.46 -21.41
C TRP A 568 21.88 -37.87 -20.93
N PRO A 569 22.43 -39.03 -21.35
CA PRO A 569 23.76 -39.47 -20.92
C PRO A 569 24.89 -38.49 -21.28
N GLY A 570 24.74 -37.74 -22.38
CA GLY A 570 25.67 -36.67 -22.78
C GLY A 570 25.35 -35.28 -22.21
N GLY A 571 24.30 -35.15 -21.40
CA GLY A 571 23.91 -33.90 -20.77
C GLY A 571 24.78 -33.56 -19.54
N PRO A 572 24.68 -32.34 -19.00
CA PRO A 572 25.49 -31.89 -17.87
C PRO A 572 25.04 -32.51 -16.55
N GLN A 573 25.35 -33.80 -16.33
CA GLN A 573 24.91 -34.56 -15.15
C GLN A 573 25.40 -33.95 -13.82
N ARG A 574 26.52 -33.23 -13.82
CA ARG A 574 27.04 -32.52 -12.64
C ARG A 574 26.22 -31.27 -12.25
N ALA A 575 25.24 -30.88 -13.05
CA ALA A 575 24.38 -29.72 -12.81
C ALA A 575 23.06 -30.06 -12.10
N THR A 576 22.77 -31.35 -11.87
CA THR A 576 21.57 -31.78 -11.15
C THR A 576 21.74 -31.59 -9.64
N ALA A 577 20.64 -31.75 -8.89
CA ALA A 577 20.61 -31.65 -7.42
C ALA A 577 21.25 -30.34 -6.91
N PHE A 578 21.01 -29.25 -7.63
CA PHE A 578 21.62 -27.95 -7.32
C PHE A 578 21.28 -27.47 -5.90
N PRO A 579 20.01 -27.49 -5.44
CA PRO A 579 19.69 -27.04 -4.08
C PRO A 579 20.41 -27.83 -2.98
N GLN A 580 20.54 -29.16 -3.14
CA GLN A 580 21.27 -30.00 -2.19
C GLN A 580 22.76 -29.65 -2.16
N ARG A 581 23.38 -29.52 -3.34
CA ARG A 581 24.80 -29.12 -3.43
C ARG A 581 25.06 -27.73 -2.84
N CYS A 582 24.10 -26.80 -2.95
CA CYS A 582 24.18 -25.49 -2.31
C CYS A 582 24.11 -25.58 -0.78
N ALA A 583 23.25 -26.46 -0.24
CA ALA A 583 23.18 -26.73 1.20
C ALA A 583 24.49 -27.38 1.72
N ASP A 584 25.06 -28.31 0.97
CA ASP A 584 26.32 -28.98 1.32
C ASP A 584 27.48 -27.99 1.53
N TRP A 585 27.51 -26.87 0.79
CA TRP A 585 28.52 -25.83 1.00
C TRP A 585 28.49 -25.25 2.42
N LEU A 586 27.31 -25.08 3.00
CA LEU A 586 27.15 -24.59 4.38
C LEU A 586 27.41 -25.68 5.40
N ILE A 587 26.98 -26.91 5.15
CA ILE A 587 27.20 -28.06 6.05
C ILE A 587 28.70 -28.37 6.15
N ASP A 588 29.39 -28.49 5.02
CA ASP A 588 30.82 -28.74 4.98
C ASP A 588 31.61 -27.53 5.47
N GLY A 589 31.16 -26.32 5.11
CA GLY A 589 31.72 -25.07 5.62
C GLY A 589 31.66 -24.98 7.15
N ALA A 590 30.54 -25.35 7.76
CA ALA A 590 30.39 -25.31 9.22
C ALA A 590 31.38 -26.25 9.91
N ARG A 591 31.60 -27.44 9.35
CA ARG A 591 32.60 -28.41 9.83
C ARG A 591 34.04 -27.91 9.65
N GLN A 592 34.35 -27.37 8.48
CA GLN A 592 35.71 -26.96 8.12
C GLN A 592 36.16 -25.69 8.85
N TYR A 593 35.26 -24.72 9.03
CA TYR A 593 35.56 -23.40 9.57
C TYR A 593 35.04 -23.18 11.00
N ALA A 594 34.68 -24.27 11.68
CA ALA A 594 34.19 -24.29 13.07
C ALA A 594 33.04 -23.29 13.30
N SER A 595 32.11 -23.19 12.34
CA SER A 595 30.89 -22.39 12.52
C SER A 595 29.88 -23.16 13.37
N GLY A 596 28.96 -22.45 14.01
CA GLY A 596 27.87 -23.10 14.73
C GLY A 596 26.90 -23.80 13.79
N THR A 597 26.04 -24.65 14.34
CA THR A 597 25.04 -25.39 13.57
C THR A 597 23.65 -25.34 14.22
N ALA A 598 23.39 -24.31 15.03
CA ALA A 598 22.11 -24.18 15.70
C ALA A 598 21.03 -23.72 14.72
N ARG A 599 21.26 -22.63 13.98
CA ARG A 599 20.23 -21.96 13.18
C ARG A 599 20.73 -21.62 11.78
N ALA A 600 20.04 -22.13 10.76
CA ALA A 600 20.26 -21.77 9.37
C ALA A 600 19.03 -21.08 8.77
N LEU A 601 19.29 -20.17 7.82
CA LEU A 601 18.27 -19.44 7.09
C LEU A 601 18.48 -19.64 5.58
N ASP A 602 17.45 -20.12 4.89
CA ASP A 602 17.42 -20.31 3.44
C ASP A 602 16.48 -19.27 2.83
N ILE A 603 17.04 -18.26 2.16
CA ILE A 603 16.29 -17.12 1.62
C ILE A 603 16.11 -17.33 0.12
N GLY A 604 14.87 -17.23 -0.36
CA GLY A 604 14.48 -17.71 -1.68
C GLY A 604 14.39 -19.24 -1.73
N CYS A 605 13.87 -19.85 -0.66
CA CYS A 605 13.90 -21.30 -0.46
C CYS A 605 13.05 -22.10 -1.49
N ALA A 606 12.18 -21.42 -2.23
CA ALA A 606 11.17 -21.99 -3.10
C ALA A 606 10.43 -23.16 -2.42
N VAL A 607 10.41 -24.34 -3.04
CA VAL A 607 9.74 -25.53 -2.50
C VAL A 607 10.57 -26.31 -1.46
N GLY A 608 11.62 -25.69 -0.90
CA GLY A 608 12.31 -26.13 0.31
C GLY A 608 13.43 -27.16 0.12
N GLY A 609 13.81 -27.51 -1.12
CA GLY A 609 14.85 -28.52 -1.38
C GLY A 609 16.17 -28.34 -0.62
N ALA A 610 16.72 -27.11 -0.60
CA ALA A 610 17.93 -26.80 0.15
C ALA A 610 17.65 -26.74 1.67
N SER A 611 16.52 -26.16 2.08
CA SER A 611 16.10 -26.13 3.49
C SER A 611 16.03 -27.52 4.14
N PHE A 612 15.49 -28.52 3.43
CA PHE A 612 15.47 -29.90 3.93
C PHE A 612 16.87 -30.51 4.03
N GLU A 613 17.74 -30.26 3.05
CA GLU A 613 19.12 -30.77 3.09
C GLU A 613 19.93 -30.14 4.23
N LEU A 614 19.78 -28.83 4.46
CA LEU A 614 20.39 -28.11 5.59
C LEU A 614 20.03 -28.75 6.94
N ALA A 615 18.83 -29.31 7.10
CA ALA A 615 18.41 -29.94 8.36
C ALA A 615 19.22 -31.22 8.74
N ARG A 616 20.06 -31.74 7.84
CA ARG A 616 21.06 -32.76 8.18
C ARG A 616 22.21 -32.21 9.00
N GLY A 617 22.59 -30.96 8.77
CA GLY A 617 23.72 -30.30 9.43
C GLY A 617 23.29 -29.36 10.56
N PHE A 618 22.10 -28.77 10.46
CA PHE A 618 21.61 -27.72 11.37
C PHE A 618 20.43 -28.19 12.22
N ASN A 619 20.32 -27.66 13.44
CA ASN A 619 19.26 -28.02 14.39
C ASN A 619 17.92 -27.36 14.06
N GLU A 620 17.95 -26.14 13.55
CA GLU A 620 16.80 -25.36 13.10
C GLU A 620 17.10 -24.73 11.73
N VAL A 621 16.19 -24.91 10.78
CA VAL A 621 16.26 -24.29 9.46
C VAL A 621 14.97 -23.53 9.20
N LEU A 622 15.08 -22.25 8.89
CA LEU A 622 13.98 -21.43 8.42
C LEU A 622 14.14 -21.20 6.92
N GLY A 623 13.20 -21.70 6.11
CA GLY A 623 13.08 -21.39 4.70
C GLY A 623 12.13 -20.21 4.48
N MET A 624 12.54 -19.22 3.69
CA MET A 624 11.74 -18.05 3.39
C MET A 624 11.66 -17.83 1.88
N ASP A 625 10.47 -17.53 1.39
CA ASP A 625 10.24 -17.21 -0.01
C ASP A 625 9.10 -16.20 -0.12
N LEU A 626 9.09 -15.42 -1.21
CA LEU A 626 8.03 -14.47 -1.49
C LEU A 626 6.75 -15.19 -1.97
N SER A 627 6.91 -16.31 -2.70
CA SER A 627 5.79 -17.08 -3.26
C SER A 627 5.07 -17.90 -2.19
N ARG A 628 3.75 -17.71 -2.10
CA ARG A 628 2.92 -18.50 -1.18
C ARG A 628 2.78 -19.93 -1.70
N ALA A 629 2.62 -20.11 -3.01
CA ALA A 629 2.48 -21.42 -3.63
C ALA A 629 3.69 -22.33 -3.35
N PHE A 630 4.90 -21.76 -3.38
CA PHE A 630 6.13 -22.46 -3.00
C PHE A 630 6.15 -22.83 -1.51
N ILE A 631 5.82 -21.89 -0.64
CA ILE A 631 5.78 -22.12 0.81
C ILE A 631 4.72 -23.17 1.18
N ASP A 632 3.56 -23.18 0.52
CA ASP A 632 2.52 -24.20 0.72
C ASP A 632 2.96 -25.58 0.22
N ALA A 633 3.67 -25.65 -0.91
CA ALA A 633 4.25 -26.90 -1.39
C ALA A 633 5.33 -27.44 -0.43
N ALA A 634 6.19 -26.57 0.09
CA ALA A 634 7.21 -26.90 1.08
C ALA A 634 6.58 -27.36 2.42
N ASN A 635 5.53 -26.69 2.88
CA ASN A 635 4.79 -27.07 4.08
C ASN A 635 4.05 -28.41 3.92
N ALA A 636 3.50 -28.71 2.74
CA ALA A 636 2.93 -30.02 2.44
C ALA A 636 4.00 -31.13 2.50
N LEU A 637 5.18 -30.92 1.89
CA LEU A 637 6.31 -31.84 2.00
C LEU A 637 6.79 -32.00 3.45
N LYS A 638 6.84 -30.91 4.22
CA LYS A 638 7.19 -30.93 5.65
C LYS A 638 6.19 -31.75 6.44
N LYS A 639 4.89 -31.64 6.18
CA LYS A 639 3.83 -32.34 6.90
C LYS A 639 3.73 -33.81 6.52
N ASP A 640 3.68 -34.11 5.22
CA ASP A 640 3.30 -35.42 4.71
C ASP A 640 4.52 -36.25 4.26
N GLY A 641 5.70 -35.63 4.13
CA GLY A 641 6.96 -36.27 3.74
C GLY A 641 7.04 -36.60 2.26
N SER A 642 5.93 -36.41 1.53
CA SER A 642 5.85 -36.58 0.10
C SER A 642 4.71 -35.76 -0.48
N ARG A 643 4.80 -35.42 -1.77
CA ARG A 643 3.79 -34.64 -2.48
C ARG A 643 3.76 -35.03 -3.97
N PRO A 644 2.58 -35.27 -4.58
CA PRO A 644 2.47 -35.44 -6.02
C PRO A 644 2.66 -34.10 -6.75
N TRP A 645 3.29 -34.14 -7.93
CA TRP A 645 3.52 -32.98 -8.79
C TRP A 645 3.60 -33.42 -10.27
N PHE A 646 3.36 -32.52 -11.22
CA PHE A 646 3.24 -32.88 -12.64
C PHE A 646 4.50 -32.52 -13.43
N ARG A 647 5.24 -33.53 -13.92
CA ARG A 647 6.38 -33.30 -14.82
C ARG A 647 5.91 -33.19 -16.26
N ARG A 648 6.18 -32.06 -16.90
CA ARG A 648 5.92 -31.85 -18.32
C ARG A 648 6.95 -32.52 -19.22
N ASP A 649 6.47 -33.11 -20.31
CA ASP A 649 7.29 -33.74 -21.34
C ASP A 649 7.15 -33.02 -22.70
N GLU A 650 5.94 -32.62 -23.10
CA GLU A 650 5.65 -31.92 -24.36
C GLU A 650 4.29 -31.20 -24.32
N GLY A 651 4.23 -29.88 -24.57
CA GLY A 651 2.97 -29.14 -24.50
C GLY A 651 2.30 -29.27 -23.13
N ASP A 652 1.06 -29.76 -23.10
CA ASP A 652 0.35 -30.11 -21.85
C ASP A 652 0.51 -31.60 -21.46
N LEU A 653 1.24 -32.40 -22.26
CA LEU A 653 1.54 -33.81 -21.98
C LEU A 653 2.67 -33.93 -20.95
N GLY A 654 2.54 -34.93 -20.08
CA GLY A 654 3.50 -35.18 -19.01
C GLY A 654 3.09 -36.34 -18.12
N GLN A 655 3.74 -36.43 -16.96
CA GLN A 655 3.56 -37.50 -15.99
C GLN A 655 3.52 -36.94 -14.57
N THR A 656 2.53 -37.34 -13.78
CA THR A 656 2.52 -37.06 -12.33
C THR A 656 3.58 -37.93 -11.64
N LEU A 657 4.50 -37.28 -10.94
CA LEU A 657 5.52 -37.87 -10.09
C LEU A 657 5.25 -37.57 -8.62
N THR A 658 6.04 -38.12 -7.71
CA THR A 658 5.92 -37.86 -6.28
C THR A 658 7.28 -37.46 -5.73
N ALA A 659 7.38 -36.22 -5.24
CA ALA A 659 8.53 -35.79 -4.46
C ALA A 659 8.49 -36.47 -3.10
N ARG A 660 9.65 -36.90 -2.60
CA ARG A 660 9.80 -37.56 -1.31
C ARG A 660 10.98 -36.96 -0.57
N ILE A 661 10.76 -36.56 0.67
CA ILE A 661 11.84 -36.15 1.55
C ILE A 661 12.54 -37.43 2.05
N ASP A 662 13.87 -37.45 2.02
CA ASP A 662 14.66 -38.56 2.54
C ASP A 662 14.26 -38.83 4.01
N PRO A 663 13.84 -40.05 4.38
CA PRO A 663 13.47 -40.40 5.74
C PRO A 663 14.55 -40.14 6.80
N ALA A 664 15.82 -40.02 6.39
CA ALA A 664 16.92 -39.65 7.28
C ALA A 664 16.93 -38.16 7.67
N ILE A 665 16.17 -37.30 6.98
CA ILE A 665 16.01 -35.88 7.30
C ILE A 665 14.89 -35.72 8.34
N ASP A 666 15.24 -35.13 9.48
CA ASP A 666 14.27 -34.74 10.50
C ASP A 666 13.50 -33.49 10.06
N ARG A 667 12.32 -33.70 9.46
CA ARG A 667 11.43 -32.63 8.96
C ARG A 667 10.95 -31.68 10.06
N SER A 668 11.04 -32.06 11.34
CA SER A 668 10.64 -31.17 12.43
C SER A 668 11.59 -29.98 12.62
N ARG A 669 12.83 -30.10 12.12
CA ARG A 669 13.86 -29.05 12.17
C ARG A 669 13.65 -27.93 11.16
N VAL A 670 12.77 -28.12 10.18
CA VAL A 670 12.53 -27.14 9.12
C VAL A 670 11.23 -26.39 9.40
N SER A 671 11.22 -25.08 9.19
CA SER A 671 10.01 -24.25 9.15
C SER A 671 10.02 -23.38 7.90
N PHE A 672 8.85 -22.99 7.42
CA PHE A 672 8.70 -22.19 6.21
C PHE A 672 7.85 -20.96 6.51
N ARG A 673 8.28 -19.79 6.02
CA ARG A 673 7.59 -18.52 6.22
C ARG A 673 7.58 -17.74 4.90
N GLN A 674 6.42 -17.23 4.52
CA GLN A 674 6.34 -16.27 3.42
C GLN A 674 6.91 -14.92 3.87
N ALA A 675 7.83 -14.36 3.10
CA ALA A 675 8.42 -13.05 3.36
C ALA A 675 9.19 -12.50 2.15
N ASP A 676 9.32 -11.18 2.10
CA ASP A 676 10.17 -10.50 1.13
C ASP A 676 11.64 -10.50 1.60
N ALA A 677 12.53 -10.97 0.74
CA ALA A 677 13.98 -10.94 0.97
C ALA A 677 14.55 -9.51 1.00
N CYS A 678 13.88 -8.54 0.38
CA CYS A 678 14.25 -7.13 0.44
C CYS A 678 13.79 -6.44 1.74
N SER A 679 12.83 -7.04 2.46
CA SER A 679 12.26 -6.50 3.71
C SER A 679 12.10 -7.60 4.76
N LEU A 680 13.25 -8.17 5.17
CA LEU A 680 13.26 -9.29 6.10
C LEU A 680 12.87 -8.85 7.53
N PRO A 681 12.05 -9.66 8.24
CA PRO A 681 11.65 -9.38 9.61
C PRO A 681 12.86 -9.12 10.52
N ALA A 682 12.81 -8.03 11.27
CA ALA A 682 13.97 -7.56 12.03
C ALA A 682 14.22 -8.35 13.34
N GLU A 683 13.38 -9.31 13.69
CA GLU A 683 13.66 -10.36 14.68
C GLU A 683 14.63 -11.43 14.17
N LEU A 684 14.86 -11.52 12.85
CA LEU A 684 15.85 -12.43 12.28
C LEU A 684 17.26 -11.87 12.49
N VAL A 685 17.96 -12.45 13.45
CA VAL A 685 19.35 -12.17 13.82
C VAL A 685 20.03 -13.47 14.27
N ASP A 686 21.36 -13.40 14.39
CA ASP A 686 22.22 -14.42 15.01
C ASP A 686 22.15 -15.82 14.35
N MET A 687 22.06 -15.86 13.03
CA MET A 687 22.14 -17.09 12.24
C MET A 687 23.58 -17.61 12.17
N ASP A 688 23.72 -18.93 12.27
CA ASP A 688 24.99 -19.61 12.03
C ASP A 688 25.30 -19.73 10.54
N ALA A 689 24.25 -19.85 9.71
CA ALA A 689 24.37 -20.00 8.27
C ALA A 689 23.22 -19.30 7.53
N VAL A 690 23.54 -18.62 6.44
CA VAL A 690 22.55 -18.04 5.51
C VAL A 690 22.83 -18.53 4.09
N LEU A 691 21.81 -19.05 3.42
CA LEU A 691 21.88 -19.52 2.05
C LEU A 691 21.12 -18.57 1.12
N LEU A 692 21.79 -18.15 0.04
CA LEU A 692 21.25 -17.34 -1.04
C LEU A 692 21.48 -18.06 -2.38
N ALA A 693 20.64 -19.04 -2.70
CA ALA A 693 20.82 -19.90 -3.87
C ALA A 693 20.02 -19.39 -5.09
N ASN A 694 20.72 -18.82 -6.07
CA ASN A 694 20.13 -18.29 -7.32
C ASN A 694 19.05 -17.20 -7.10
N LEU A 695 19.21 -16.41 -6.02
CA LEU A 695 18.26 -15.38 -5.61
C LEU A 695 18.70 -13.96 -5.99
N LEU A 696 19.98 -13.62 -5.78
CA LEU A 696 20.44 -12.23 -5.68
C LEU A 696 20.08 -11.35 -6.89
N CYS A 697 20.25 -11.86 -8.11
CA CYS A 697 19.94 -11.10 -9.34
C CYS A 697 18.47 -11.17 -9.77
N ARG A 698 17.59 -11.67 -8.90
CA ARG A 698 16.13 -11.69 -9.07
C ARG A 698 15.42 -10.81 -8.05
N LEU A 699 16.16 -10.08 -7.22
CA LEU A 699 15.61 -9.18 -6.21
C LEU A 699 15.44 -7.76 -6.79
N PRO A 700 14.34 -7.06 -6.49
CA PRO A 700 14.19 -5.66 -6.88
C PRO A 700 15.23 -4.76 -6.21
N SER A 701 15.64 -5.08 -4.97
CA SER A 701 16.68 -4.34 -4.24
C SER A 701 17.72 -5.28 -3.59
N PRO A 702 18.71 -5.77 -4.36
CA PRO A 702 19.72 -6.71 -3.87
C PRO A 702 20.56 -6.14 -2.71
N LYS A 703 20.81 -4.82 -2.72
CA LYS A 703 21.57 -4.13 -1.67
C LYS A 703 20.84 -4.15 -0.32
N SER A 704 19.51 -4.15 -0.30
CA SER A 704 18.72 -4.22 0.95
C SER A 704 18.94 -5.55 1.67
N LEU A 705 18.91 -6.66 0.93
CA LEU A 705 19.25 -7.97 1.49
C LEU A 705 20.70 -8.04 1.95
N LEU A 706 21.64 -7.58 1.12
CA LEU A 706 23.06 -7.61 1.46
C LEU A 706 23.38 -6.80 2.73
N GLY A 707 22.75 -5.63 2.89
CA GLY A 707 22.87 -4.80 4.10
C GLY A 707 22.29 -5.41 5.36
N ARG A 708 21.44 -6.43 5.23
CA ARG A 708 20.94 -7.21 6.36
C ARG A 708 21.88 -8.34 6.77
N LEU A 709 22.87 -8.74 5.97
CA LEU A 709 23.76 -9.86 6.32
C LEU A 709 24.68 -9.51 7.51
N GLY A 710 25.29 -8.32 7.49
CA GLY A 710 26.26 -7.82 8.48
C GLY A 710 25.70 -6.83 9.51
N GLY A 711 26.60 -6.19 10.28
CA GLY A 711 26.25 -5.17 11.29
C GLY A 711 25.88 -5.70 12.68
N HIS A 712 25.65 -4.81 13.66
CA HIS A 712 25.38 -5.16 15.07
C HIS A 712 24.12 -6.04 15.23
N ARG A 713 23.13 -5.91 14.33
CA ARG A 713 21.92 -6.76 14.27
C ARG A 713 21.78 -7.45 12.91
N GLY A 714 22.90 -7.82 12.32
CA GLY A 714 22.94 -8.58 11.07
C GLY A 714 22.31 -9.95 11.23
N LEU A 715 21.87 -10.51 10.10
CA LEU A 715 21.38 -11.88 10.02
C LEU A 715 22.45 -12.86 10.49
N VAL A 716 23.71 -12.64 10.13
CA VAL A 716 24.81 -13.59 10.34
C VAL A 716 25.61 -13.17 11.56
N LYS A 717 25.77 -14.06 12.55
CA LYS A 717 26.63 -13.76 13.71
C LYS A 717 28.12 -13.81 13.37
N VAL A 718 28.97 -13.25 14.22
CA VAL A 718 30.42 -13.42 14.09
C VAL A 718 30.78 -14.92 14.19
N GLY A 719 31.55 -15.41 13.23
CA GLY A 719 31.86 -16.83 13.01
C GLY A 719 30.86 -17.57 12.12
N GLY A 720 29.70 -16.96 11.82
CA GLY A 720 28.66 -17.50 10.94
C GLY A 720 29.04 -17.47 9.46
N LEU A 721 28.33 -18.26 8.64
CA LEU A 721 28.60 -18.47 7.22
C LEU A 721 27.50 -17.90 6.31
N VAL A 722 27.89 -17.45 5.12
CA VAL A 722 26.96 -17.09 4.02
C VAL A 722 27.39 -17.81 2.77
N ALA A 723 26.50 -18.57 2.15
CA ALA A 723 26.71 -19.15 0.83
C ALA A 723 25.85 -18.42 -0.20
N LEU A 724 26.48 -17.88 -1.24
CA LEU A 724 25.88 -17.09 -2.30
C LEU A 724 26.12 -17.77 -3.64
N PHE A 725 25.05 -17.95 -4.43
CA PHE A 725 25.13 -18.50 -5.78
C PHE A 725 24.36 -17.60 -6.72
N SER A 726 25.03 -16.95 -7.67
CA SER A 726 24.36 -16.06 -8.62
C SER A 726 24.98 -16.15 -10.01
N PRO A 727 24.17 -16.23 -11.09
CA PRO A 727 24.67 -16.12 -12.46
C PRO A 727 24.89 -14.67 -12.91
N TYR A 728 24.53 -13.68 -12.08
CA TYR A 728 24.60 -12.25 -12.40
C TYR A 728 23.90 -11.88 -13.71
N SER A 729 22.77 -12.54 -14.01
CA SER A 729 22.06 -12.33 -15.27
C SER A 729 21.43 -10.96 -15.42
N TRP A 730 21.16 -10.29 -14.29
CA TRP A 730 20.62 -8.92 -14.20
C TRP A 730 19.61 -8.59 -15.30
N LEU A 731 18.37 -9.02 -15.09
CA LEU A 731 17.29 -8.72 -16.02
C LEU A 731 16.45 -7.59 -15.42
N GLU A 732 16.23 -6.52 -16.18
CA GLU A 732 15.49 -5.32 -15.73
C GLU A 732 14.06 -5.65 -15.25
N GLN A 733 13.50 -6.76 -15.72
CA GLN A 733 12.21 -7.29 -15.26
C GLN A 733 12.19 -7.75 -13.78
N PHE A 734 13.35 -8.05 -13.21
CA PHE A 734 13.48 -8.50 -11.81
C PHE A 734 14.24 -7.48 -10.94
N THR A 735 15.29 -6.89 -11.49
CA THR A 735 16.12 -5.91 -10.78
C THR A 735 16.27 -4.69 -11.69
N PRO A 736 15.75 -3.50 -11.32
CA PRO A 736 15.92 -2.29 -12.11
C PRO A 736 17.42 -1.98 -12.27
N ARG A 737 17.79 -1.39 -13.40
CA ARG A 737 19.19 -1.26 -13.82
C ARG A 737 20.06 -0.53 -12.81
N GLU A 738 19.52 0.49 -12.18
CA GLU A 738 20.12 1.29 -11.11
C GLU A 738 20.42 0.48 -9.83
N ALA A 739 19.73 -0.63 -9.61
CA ALA A 739 19.93 -1.52 -8.47
C ALA A 739 20.93 -2.66 -8.76
N TRP A 740 21.46 -2.75 -9.98
CA TRP A 740 22.47 -3.75 -10.33
C TRP A 740 23.76 -3.49 -9.53
N LEU A 741 24.35 -4.56 -8.98
CA LEU A 741 25.64 -4.45 -8.28
C LEU A 741 26.82 -4.27 -9.25
N GLY A 742 26.64 -4.65 -10.51
CA GLY A 742 27.62 -4.57 -11.59
C GLY A 742 27.01 -5.14 -12.87
N GLY A 743 27.84 -5.45 -13.87
CA GLY A 743 27.36 -5.87 -15.19
C GLY A 743 27.09 -4.68 -16.14
N TYR A 744 27.67 -3.52 -15.83
CA TYR A 744 27.55 -2.29 -16.59
C TYR A 744 28.90 -1.57 -16.67
N GLU A 745 28.99 -0.52 -17.49
CA GLU A 745 30.16 0.35 -17.57
C GLU A 745 29.94 1.64 -16.79
N GLN A 746 30.96 2.08 -16.05
CA GLN A 746 31.00 3.36 -15.33
C GLN A 746 32.28 4.09 -15.72
N ASP A 747 32.17 5.33 -16.20
CA ASP A 747 33.30 6.15 -16.66
C ASP A 747 34.21 5.44 -17.69
N GLY A 748 33.61 4.62 -18.56
CA GLY A 748 34.32 3.84 -19.57
C GLY A 748 35.09 2.62 -19.02
N GLN A 749 34.87 2.24 -17.76
CA GLN A 749 35.43 1.04 -17.14
C GLN A 749 34.33 0.02 -16.78
N PRO A 750 34.55 -1.28 -17.03
CA PRO A 750 33.57 -2.30 -16.69
C PRO A 750 33.51 -2.52 -15.17
N VAL A 751 32.32 -2.41 -14.59
CA VAL A 751 32.04 -2.77 -13.19
C VAL A 751 31.53 -4.21 -13.15
N LYS A 752 32.32 -5.15 -12.64
CA LYS A 752 31.92 -6.56 -12.54
C LYS A 752 31.15 -6.84 -11.25
N SER A 753 30.02 -7.54 -11.36
CA SER A 753 29.14 -7.84 -10.22
C SER A 753 29.83 -8.63 -9.11
N ALA A 754 30.70 -9.59 -9.48
CA ALA A 754 31.48 -10.37 -8.52
C ALA A 754 32.45 -9.49 -7.72
N ASP A 755 33.12 -8.53 -8.38
CA ASP A 755 34.07 -7.64 -7.72
C ASP A 755 33.35 -6.67 -6.77
N ALA A 756 32.21 -6.12 -7.21
CA ALA A 756 31.37 -5.27 -6.37
C ALA A 756 30.81 -6.01 -5.14
N LEU A 757 30.33 -7.25 -5.32
CA LEU A 757 29.85 -8.10 -4.22
C LEU A 757 30.97 -8.42 -3.23
N LYS A 758 32.18 -8.74 -3.73
CA LYS A 758 33.35 -8.99 -2.88
C LYS A 758 33.78 -7.76 -2.10
N ALA A 759 33.76 -6.58 -2.72
CA ALA A 759 34.07 -5.33 -2.06
C ALA A 759 33.08 -5.08 -0.92
N TYR A 760 31.78 -5.16 -1.21
CA TYR A 760 30.70 -4.97 -0.26
C TYR A 760 30.83 -5.90 0.97
N LEU A 761 30.97 -7.20 0.75
CA LEU A 761 31.04 -8.17 1.86
C LEU A 761 32.32 -8.02 2.70
N ARG A 762 33.44 -7.61 2.10
CA ARG A 762 34.67 -7.33 2.84
C ARG A 762 34.55 -6.10 3.73
N GLU A 763 33.89 -5.05 3.24
CA GLU A 763 33.58 -3.85 4.04
C GLU A 763 32.70 -4.20 5.25
N GLU A 764 31.75 -5.12 5.07
CA GLU A 764 30.87 -5.65 6.12
C GLU A 764 31.53 -6.71 7.04
N GLY A 765 32.85 -6.91 6.95
CA GLY A 765 33.59 -7.79 7.87
C GLY A 765 33.56 -9.28 7.52
N PHE A 766 33.21 -9.64 6.28
CA PHE A 766 33.25 -11.02 5.81
C PHE A 766 34.56 -11.37 5.10
N VAL A 767 35.00 -12.61 5.29
CA VAL A 767 36.17 -13.21 4.64
C VAL A 767 35.73 -14.35 3.73
N LEU A 768 36.17 -14.28 2.47
CA LEU A 768 35.90 -15.32 1.48
C LEU A 768 36.68 -16.59 1.82
N ARG A 769 35.96 -17.71 1.94
CA ARG A 769 36.51 -19.03 2.29
C ARG A 769 36.56 -19.99 1.11
N ARG A 770 35.58 -19.93 0.21
CA ARG A 770 35.47 -20.79 -0.97
C ARG A 770 34.87 -20.01 -2.13
N GLU A 771 35.36 -20.25 -3.34
CA GLU A 771 34.87 -19.63 -4.57
C GLU A 771 35.00 -20.62 -5.73
N GLU A 772 33.88 -21.01 -6.35
CA GLU A 772 33.85 -21.99 -7.44
C GLU A 772 32.64 -21.74 -8.36
N GLU A 773 32.71 -22.26 -9.58
CA GLU A 773 31.57 -22.29 -10.50
C GLU A 773 30.65 -23.46 -10.16
N VAL A 774 29.38 -23.16 -9.87
CA VAL A 774 28.37 -24.17 -9.51
C VAL A 774 27.26 -24.18 -10.58
N PRO A 775 27.27 -25.15 -11.50
CA PRO A 775 26.26 -25.22 -12.55
C PRO A 775 24.93 -25.74 -12.02
N LEU A 776 23.82 -25.29 -12.60
CA LEU A 776 22.51 -25.89 -12.44
C LEU A 776 21.85 -26.15 -13.80
N VAL A 777 20.88 -27.07 -13.79
CA VAL A 777 19.99 -27.28 -14.93
C VAL A 777 18.54 -27.18 -14.51
N ILE A 778 17.77 -26.38 -15.25
CA ILE A 778 16.31 -26.30 -15.12
C ILE A 778 15.72 -26.98 -16.35
N ARG A 779 14.93 -28.02 -16.14
CA ARG A 779 14.23 -28.74 -17.21
C ARG A 779 12.84 -28.12 -17.38
N GLU A 780 12.56 -27.54 -18.55
CA GLU A 780 11.23 -27.01 -18.88
C GLU A 780 10.31 -28.10 -19.44
N HIS A 781 10.84 -28.97 -20.30
CA HIS A 781 10.15 -30.18 -20.77
C HIS A 781 11.19 -31.18 -21.32
N ALA A 782 10.77 -32.34 -21.87
CA ALA A 782 11.69 -33.43 -22.20
C ALA A 782 12.82 -33.06 -23.19
N ARG A 783 12.63 -31.98 -23.98
CA ARG A 783 13.54 -31.53 -25.05
C ARG A 783 14.09 -30.11 -24.84
N LYS A 784 13.71 -29.39 -23.78
CA LYS A 784 14.17 -28.00 -23.52
C LYS A 784 14.67 -27.87 -22.09
N TYR A 785 15.90 -27.36 -21.97
CA TYR A 785 16.63 -27.23 -20.73
C TYR A 785 17.35 -25.89 -20.70
N GLN A 786 17.41 -25.27 -19.53
CA GLN A 786 18.27 -24.12 -19.25
C GLN A 786 19.48 -24.60 -18.48
N PHE A 787 20.67 -24.44 -19.05
CA PHE A 787 21.93 -24.69 -18.37
C PHE A 787 22.52 -23.37 -17.91
N ILE A 788 22.69 -23.23 -16.59
CA ILE A 788 23.11 -21.99 -15.94
C ILE A 788 24.37 -22.29 -15.13
N VAL A 789 25.37 -21.43 -15.20
CA VAL A 789 26.56 -21.52 -14.34
C VAL A 789 26.51 -20.38 -13.35
N THR A 790 26.41 -20.70 -12.07
CA THR A 790 26.39 -19.69 -11.00
C THR A 790 27.77 -19.53 -10.40
N HIS A 791 28.11 -18.29 -10.08
CA HIS A 791 29.29 -18.00 -9.27
C HIS A 791 28.96 -18.29 -7.81
N GLY A 792 29.53 -19.38 -7.28
CA GLY A 792 29.36 -19.81 -5.89
C GLY A 792 30.43 -19.23 -4.99
N MET A 793 30.03 -18.59 -3.89
CA MET A 793 30.93 -18.03 -2.88
C MET A 793 30.49 -18.41 -1.47
N LEU A 794 31.42 -18.90 -0.65
CA LEU A 794 31.23 -19.12 0.79
C LEU A 794 32.02 -18.06 1.57
N TRP A 795 31.32 -17.33 2.41
CA TRP A 795 31.86 -16.26 3.25
C TRP A 795 31.72 -16.62 4.72
N GLN A 796 32.69 -16.20 5.54
CA GLN A 796 32.60 -16.26 6.99
C GLN A 796 32.67 -14.86 7.56
N ARG A 797 31.77 -14.51 8.47
CA ARG A 797 31.80 -13.23 9.17
C ARG A 797 32.88 -13.26 10.26
N GLU A 798 33.85 -12.34 10.23
CA GLU A 798 34.90 -12.26 11.25
C GLU A 798 34.75 -11.05 12.17
N ARG A 799 34.00 -10.01 11.78
CA ARG A 799 33.82 -8.77 12.57
C ARG A 799 32.38 -8.26 12.53
#